data_AF-A0AA43UD02-F1
#
_entry.id   AF-A0AA43UD02-F1
#
_cell.length_a   1.000
_cell.length_b   1.000
_cell.length_c   1.000
_cell.angle_alpha   90.00
_cell.angle_beta   90.00
_cell.angle_gamma   90.00
#
_symmetry.space_group_name_H-M   'P 1'
#
loop_
_entity.id
_entity.type
_entity.pdbx_description
1 polymer ?
#
loop_
_entity_poly.entity_id
_entity_poly.type
_entity_poly.pdbx_seq_one_letter_code
_entity_poly.pdbx_strand_id
1 'polypeptide(L)'
;MSKKYKSLSRRHLLAILAAAASIALAPDIDAVSAETVTATDISIMATQANEAQVAPVVNEEAIAAEDAAYRDNATPEGIHIGIKEWKPSEGETVRDFHEPSRYDNQNVISEHRQDDYGQYYVTVGNQEIQAYEEKPEVAAIEVSSTPSRIINQVGSNPASEMNFSWYTTTAQPVAGSEVQVSTSRDFSKNVNQTIPRTYLTHSSYLEKTPNGALIYGYSTDGNWRKKDADGNLVFDLYSTDEEISANNSIYTGGSAANARGRGTVITQEIAETIYHADVRNLMSNTVYYFRVGSEEAWSPVGSFRTASAESAPFSFVHYTDSQNAYWNENVQNEPQYTKDTMEKAVRDNPSLNFSLNSGDFVEISHAEDEWLDILGQTQDILLNLPHAMISGNHDQYSVHTYNDLLNSFNNHINVPQADENEIWGGSYYSFNYNGTHFTILNTNDDSDSQQGQETEVISDAQMAWLRQDLQSASAQDADWRVVAFHKPVFSGSYHSLQDTDVQNSRDELIQVLTAHGVNVVLSGHDHVNSFTKPVKYDSQAPIGNARADESSLISQNGNVTAFEEVDGTVFVTLNTAGRKLYDDIYNESLDHIAKVRPNTARNLGATVENINGENIITGNRELAQRNLDYWNTLFMYQNQPANAPGFVNTHQNSREGTTQNYATYNITPDYIEVTLWQVSGELGVDRGEPIEIERFIISKGTANATAYVNSALGRLADTDEDLVPVEDEEIKQPVAVGQDDKSPVAVGASQATYTINTRSGSTQTDQRVSLSAESSSSAEASNLTEENEEELPTTGASSMLGLAASAIISGLGLTTVSSRRKIR
;
A
#
# COMPACT_ATOMS: atom_id res chain seq x y z
N MET A 1 7.25 -10.41 44.31
CA MET A 1 7.97 -10.41 43.01
C MET A 1 9.02 -11.53 42.95
N SER A 2 8.63 -12.82 42.92
CA SER A 2 9.56 -13.93 42.60
C SER A 2 8.86 -15.20 42.07
N LYS A 3 7.79 -15.04 41.29
CA LYS A 3 7.15 -16.14 40.54
C LYS A 3 6.73 -15.78 39.10
N LYS A 4 7.20 -14.65 38.55
CA LYS A 4 6.82 -14.19 37.19
C LYS A 4 7.98 -13.84 36.24
N TYR A 5 9.23 -14.16 36.59
CA TYR A 5 10.37 -13.93 35.69
C TYR A 5 11.23 -15.20 35.59
N LYS A 6 10.97 -15.99 34.55
CA LYS A 6 11.84 -17.09 34.10
C LYS A 6 11.95 -17.03 32.57
N SER A 7 12.60 -15.97 32.07
CA SER A 7 13.20 -15.91 30.73
C SER A 7 13.96 -14.58 30.53
N LEU A 8 14.84 -14.21 31.48
CA LEU A 8 15.83 -13.15 31.20
C LEU A 8 17.08 -13.82 30.63
N SER A 9 17.36 -13.57 29.36
CA SER A 9 18.56 -14.06 28.68
C SER A 9 19.82 -13.48 29.35
N ARG A 10 20.94 -14.23 29.29
CA ARG A 10 22.24 -13.86 29.92
C ARG A 10 22.72 -12.44 29.57
N ARG A 11 22.27 -11.86 28.45
CA ARG A 11 22.63 -10.48 28.02
C ARG A 11 22.00 -9.40 28.89
N HIS A 12 20.76 -9.59 29.36
CA HIS A 12 20.10 -8.64 30.28
C HIS A 12 20.74 -8.63 31.66
N LEU A 13 21.25 -9.78 32.13
CA LEU A 13 21.98 -9.85 33.40
C LEU A 13 23.32 -9.09 33.32
N LEU A 14 23.97 -9.10 32.16
CA LEU A 14 25.21 -8.38 31.89
C LEU A 14 25.00 -6.86 31.76
N ALA A 15 23.90 -6.42 31.16
CA ALA A 15 23.54 -5.00 31.09
C ALA A 15 23.19 -4.42 32.47
N ILE A 16 22.48 -5.19 33.31
CA ILE A 16 22.18 -4.80 34.70
C ILE A 16 23.45 -4.80 35.55
N LEU A 17 24.37 -5.75 35.35
CA LEU A 17 25.68 -5.76 36.03
C LEU A 17 26.61 -4.64 35.55
N ALA A 18 26.53 -4.24 34.28
CA ALA A 18 27.27 -3.10 33.74
C ALA A 18 26.74 -1.75 34.27
N ALA A 19 25.42 -1.61 34.39
CA ALA A 19 24.78 -0.44 35.01
C ALA A 19 25.07 -0.36 36.53
N ALA A 20 25.17 -1.51 37.21
CA ALA A 20 25.56 -1.58 38.62
C ALA A 20 27.06 -1.32 38.84
N ALA A 21 27.92 -1.61 37.86
CA ALA A 21 29.36 -1.35 37.94
C ALA A 21 29.73 0.13 37.73
N SER A 22 28.88 0.91 37.05
CA SER A 22 29.09 2.35 36.84
C SER A 22 28.68 3.23 38.03
N ILE A 23 28.12 2.65 39.10
CA ILE A 23 27.72 3.37 40.33
C ILE A 23 28.70 3.11 41.49
N ALA A 24 29.71 2.25 41.30
CA ALA A 24 30.68 1.88 42.35
C ALA A 24 32.08 2.49 42.14
N LEU A 25 32.17 3.79 41.86
CA LEU A 25 33.44 4.54 41.94
C LEU A 25 33.21 5.97 42.48
N ALA A 26 32.92 6.06 43.78
CA ALA A 26 33.14 7.25 44.59
C ALA A 26 33.50 6.80 46.01
N PRO A 27 34.63 7.25 46.59
CA PRO A 27 34.98 6.95 47.98
C PRO A 27 34.23 7.91 48.93
N ASP A 28 33.97 7.41 50.14
CA ASP A 28 33.41 8.10 51.31
C ASP A 28 31.92 8.46 51.25
N ILE A 29 31.10 7.67 51.95
CA ILE A 29 30.08 8.15 52.92
C ILE A 29 29.69 6.96 53.82
N ASP A 30 29.85 7.16 55.12
CA ASP A 30 29.55 6.22 56.19
C ASP A 30 28.03 5.96 56.36
N ALA A 31 27.74 4.78 56.90
CA ALA A 31 26.43 4.21 57.13
C ALA A 31 25.42 5.11 57.89
N VAL A 32 24.20 5.21 57.35
CA VAL A 32 22.97 5.41 58.14
C VAL A 32 21.85 4.51 57.57
N SER A 33 21.09 3.94 58.50
CA SER A 33 20.07 2.90 58.40
C SER A 33 18.86 3.20 57.51
N ALA A 34 18.31 2.13 56.95
CA ALA A 34 17.08 2.08 56.18
C ALA A 34 15.86 2.61 56.95
N GLU A 35 15.17 3.60 56.39
CA GLU A 35 13.73 3.85 56.58
C GLU A 35 13.17 4.61 55.36
N THR A 36 12.10 4.04 54.79
CA THR A 36 11.08 4.57 53.86
C THR A 36 11.36 5.86 53.07
N VAL A 37 11.55 5.73 51.74
CA VAL A 37 11.33 6.80 50.76
C VAL A 37 10.06 6.45 49.96
N THR A 38 9.07 7.34 49.96
CA THR A 38 7.84 7.22 49.16
C THR A 38 7.92 8.12 47.93
N ALA A 39 7.07 7.84 46.92
CA ALA A 39 7.10 8.43 45.57
C ALA A 39 6.93 9.97 45.47
N THR A 40 6.87 10.67 46.61
CA THR A 40 6.73 12.13 46.67
C THR A 40 8.08 12.86 46.81
N ASP A 41 9.18 12.16 47.13
CA ASP A 41 10.51 12.78 47.30
C ASP A 41 11.36 12.79 46.01
N ILE A 42 10.89 12.17 44.93
CA ILE A 42 11.56 12.18 43.62
C ILE A 42 11.14 13.41 42.78
N SER A 43 9.98 14.03 43.05
CA SER A 43 9.53 15.19 42.26
C SER A 43 10.20 16.51 42.64
N ILE A 44 10.85 16.59 43.81
CA ILE A 44 11.49 17.81 44.32
C ILE A 44 12.95 17.95 43.85
N MET A 45 13.62 16.86 43.43
CA MET A 45 14.96 16.96 42.81
C MET A 45 14.93 17.22 41.30
N ALA A 46 13.79 17.02 40.63
CA ALA A 46 13.65 17.27 39.20
C ALA A 46 13.22 18.72 38.86
N THR A 47 12.77 19.51 39.84
CA THR A 47 12.25 20.88 39.64
C THR A 47 13.26 22.01 39.92
N GLN A 48 14.52 21.70 40.25
CA GLN A 48 15.55 22.75 40.51
C GLN A 48 16.63 22.88 39.42
N ALA A 49 16.52 22.18 38.29
CA ALA A 49 17.47 22.33 37.18
C ALA A 49 16.98 23.24 36.03
N ASN A 50 15.76 23.76 36.10
CA ASN A 50 15.12 24.43 34.97
C ASN A 50 14.58 25.82 35.34
N GLU A 51 15.45 26.70 35.85
CA GLU A 51 15.16 28.14 35.94
C GLU A 51 16.45 28.96 36.05
N ALA A 52 16.98 29.39 34.89
CA ALA A 52 17.82 30.59 34.78
C ALA A 52 17.84 31.08 33.32
N GLN A 53 16.99 32.06 33.01
CA GLN A 53 17.05 32.86 31.78
C GLN A 53 18.29 33.77 31.78
N VAL A 54 19.06 33.80 30.68
CA VAL A 54 19.70 35.03 30.15
C VAL A 54 19.80 34.92 28.61
N ALA A 55 19.31 35.94 27.91
CA ALA A 55 19.31 36.12 26.45
C ALA A 55 20.72 36.52 25.89
N PRO A 56 20.93 36.53 24.55
CA PRO A 56 22.20 36.16 23.92
C PRO A 56 23.19 37.32 23.76
N VAL A 57 24.49 37.00 23.82
CA VAL A 57 25.55 37.85 23.25
C VAL A 57 26.30 37.01 22.22
N VAL A 58 26.19 37.46 20.96
CA VAL A 58 26.87 36.93 19.79
C VAL A 58 28.37 37.15 19.96
N ASN A 59 29.19 36.13 19.73
CA ASN A 59 30.63 36.28 19.58
C ASN A 59 31.12 35.44 18.40
N GLU A 60 31.42 36.10 17.29
CA GLU A 60 31.73 35.53 15.96
C GLU A 60 33.12 34.87 15.86
N GLU A 61 33.87 34.71 16.96
CA GLU A 61 35.22 34.12 16.93
C GLU A 61 35.33 32.68 17.46
N ALA A 62 34.22 32.05 17.88
CA ALA A 62 34.23 30.65 18.32
C ALA A 62 33.91 29.63 17.21
N ILE A 63 33.46 30.07 16.04
CA ILE A 63 33.07 29.19 14.91
C ILE A 63 34.28 28.85 14.01
N ALA A 64 35.42 29.54 14.16
CA ALA A 64 36.59 29.35 13.30
C ALA A 64 37.66 28.39 13.85
N ALA A 65 37.44 27.74 15.00
CA ALA A 65 38.43 26.86 15.64
C ALA A 65 38.08 25.36 15.62
N GLU A 66 36.82 25.00 15.32
CA GLU A 66 36.42 23.59 15.16
C GLU A 66 36.61 23.07 13.72
N ASP A 67 36.69 23.98 12.74
CA ASP A 67 36.77 23.64 11.31
C ASP A 67 38.21 23.35 10.81
N ALA A 68 39.22 23.51 11.67
CA ALA A 68 40.64 23.30 11.34
C ALA A 68 41.23 21.98 11.88
N ALA A 69 40.51 21.22 12.70
CA ALA A 69 40.99 19.94 13.25
C ALA A 69 40.50 18.70 12.46
N TYR A 70 39.62 18.87 11.47
CA TYR A 70 39.06 17.76 10.67
C TYR A 70 39.72 17.57 9.30
N ARG A 71 40.72 18.39 8.95
CA ARG A 71 41.26 18.47 7.58
C ARG A 71 42.56 17.69 7.30
N ASP A 72 43.13 16.98 8.27
CA ASP A 72 44.50 16.43 8.11
C ASP A 72 44.67 14.92 8.32
N ASN A 73 43.63 14.08 8.20
CA ASN A 73 43.81 12.61 8.20
C ASN A 73 42.85 11.82 7.30
N ALA A 74 42.59 12.32 6.10
CA ALA A 74 41.90 11.54 5.06
C ALA A 74 42.90 10.97 4.04
N THR A 75 43.24 9.69 4.19
CA THR A 75 43.60 8.79 3.08
C THR A 75 42.85 7.46 3.25
N PRO A 76 42.51 6.77 2.14
CA PRO A 76 41.31 5.96 2.05
C PRO A 76 41.56 4.50 2.39
N GLU A 77 40.97 4.02 3.49
CA GLU A 77 40.68 2.60 3.69
C GLU A 77 39.21 2.48 4.10
N GLY A 78 38.48 1.68 3.32
CA GLY A 78 37.03 1.56 3.38
C GLY A 78 36.53 1.16 4.77
N ILE A 79 35.53 1.90 5.24
CA ILE A 79 34.67 1.46 6.33
C ILE A 79 33.83 0.32 5.74
N HIS A 80 34.26 -0.93 5.98
CA HIS A 80 33.41 -2.09 5.81
C HIS A 80 32.26 -1.99 6.81
N ILE A 81 31.09 -1.62 6.32
CA ILE A 81 29.83 -1.94 6.98
C ILE A 81 29.73 -3.46 6.94
N GLY A 82 30.05 -4.10 8.06
CA GLY A 82 29.98 -5.54 8.20
C GLY A 82 28.52 -5.98 8.15
N ILE A 83 28.05 -6.41 6.99
CA ILE A 83 26.93 -7.33 6.88
C ILE A 83 27.31 -8.54 7.72
N LYS A 84 26.58 -8.77 8.81
CA LYS A 84 26.78 -9.93 9.64
C LYS A 84 26.13 -11.10 8.92
N GLU A 85 26.86 -11.73 8.00
CA GLU A 85 26.51 -13.03 7.45
C GLU A 85 26.19 -13.97 8.63
N TRP A 86 24.94 -14.39 8.72
CA TRP A 86 24.59 -15.50 9.60
C TRP A 86 25.23 -16.76 9.03
N LYS A 87 26.24 -17.28 9.73
CA LYS A 87 26.75 -18.63 9.50
C LYS A 87 26.10 -19.56 10.52
N PRO A 88 25.38 -20.62 10.09
CA PRO A 88 24.90 -21.62 11.03
C PRO A 88 26.12 -22.26 11.71
N SER A 89 26.06 -22.40 13.04
CA SER A 89 27.07 -23.13 13.80
C SER A 89 27.14 -24.57 13.32
N GLU A 90 28.35 -25.04 12.99
CA GLU A 90 28.62 -26.44 12.63
C GLU A 90 28.00 -27.40 13.66
N GLY A 91 26.98 -28.15 13.24
CA GLY A 91 26.40 -29.24 14.02
C GLY A 91 24.92 -29.11 14.39
N GLU A 92 24.26 -27.98 14.11
CA GLU A 92 22.80 -27.93 14.19
C GLU A 92 22.21 -28.34 12.84
N THR A 93 21.65 -29.55 12.79
CA THR A 93 20.78 -29.98 11.70
C THR A 93 19.63 -28.99 11.60
N VAL A 94 19.59 -28.24 10.49
CA VAL A 94 18.39 -27.53 10.03
C VAL A 94 17.25 -28.53 10.11
N ARG A 95 16.32 -28.33 11.04
CA ARG A 95 15.08 -29.08 11.01
C ARG A 95 14.32 -28.51 9.83
N ASP A 96 14.27 -29.28 8.75
CA ASP A 96 13.29 -29.10 7.68
C ASP A 96 11.91 -29.10 8.32
N PHE A 97 11.39 -27.89 8.57
CA PHE A 97 9.99 -27.73 8.91
C PHE A 97 9.21 -27.90 7.61
N HIS A 98 8.64 -29.10 7.51
CA HIS A 98 7.88 -29.62 6.39
C HIS A 98 6.47 -28.99 6.38
N GLU A 99 6.39 -27.68 6.15
CA GLU A 99 5.25 -27.14 5.41
C GLU A 99 5.72 -26.98 3.97
N PRO A 100 5.03 -27.55 2.96
CA PRO A 100 5.37 -27.25 1.58
C PRO A 100 5.23 -25.75 1.42
N SER A 101 6.33 -25.05 1.13
CA SER A 101 6.27 -23.62 0.91
C SER A 101 5.20 -23.37 -0.17
N ARG A 102 4.40 -22.31 -0.04
CA ARG A 102 3.35 -21.98 -1.03
C ARG A 102 3.92 -21.89 -2.47
N TYR A 103 5.25 -21.73 -2.60
CA TYR A 103 6.02 -21.70 -3.85
C TYR A 103 6.72 -23.02 -4.23
N ASP A 104 6.87 -24.03 -3.34
CA ASP A 104 7.70 -25.23 -3.59
C ASP A 104 7.08 -26.21 -4.59
N ASN A 105 5.75 -26.31 -4.61
CA ASN A 105 5.06 -27.38 -5.34
C ASN A 105 4.76 -27.04 -6.81
N GLN A 106 5.21 -25.90 -7.32
CA GLN A 106 4.66 -25.30 -8.56
C GLN A 106 5.63 -25.22 -9.75
N ASN A 107 6.90 -25.54 -9.52
CA ASN A 107 7.96 -25.50 -10.54
C ASN A 107 8.30 -26.88 -11.13
N VAL A 108 7.52 -27.91 -10.78
CA VAL A 108 7.67 -29.26 -11.34
C VAL A 108 6.80 -29.36 -12.58
N ILE A 109 7.42 -29.65 -13.73
CA ILE A 109 6.69 -29.97 -14.95
C ILE A 109 5.87 -31.25 -14.69
N SER A 110 4.56 -31.14 -14.50
CA SER A 110 3.69 -32.33 -14.53
C SER A 110 3.40 -32.77 -15.97
N GLU A 111 3.45 -31.82 -16.92
CA GLU A 111 3.02 -32.01 -18.30
C GLU A 111 3.94 -31.20 -19.25
N HIS A 112 4.92 -31.87 -19.86
CA HIS A 112 5.56 -31.42 -21.10
C HIS A 112 5.27 -32.46 -22.17
N ARG A 113 5.14 -32.01 -23.42
CA ARG A 113 5.10 -32.92 -24.56
C ARG A 113 6.24 -32.61 -25.51
N GLN A 114 6.75 -33.65 -26.12
CA GLN A 114 7.58 -33.54 -27.30
C GLN A 114 6.72 -33.95 -28.50
N ASP A 115 6.70 -33.13 -29.54
CA ASP A 115 6.00 -33.47 -30.77
C ASP A 115 6.82 -34.43 -31.65
N ASP A 116 6.21 -34.89 -32.76
CA ASP A 116 6.86 -35.81 -33.71
C ASP A 116 8.09 -35.20 -34.41
N TYR A 117 8.30 -33.89 -34.29
CA TYR A 117 9.45 -33.15 -34.85
C TYR A 117 10.53 -32.86 -33.80
N GLY A 118 10.35 -33.33 -32.56
CA GLY A 118 11.29 -33.15 -31.47
C GLY A 118 11.16 -31.81 -30.74
N GLN A 119 10.14 -30.99 -31.02
CA GLN A 119 9.90 -29.72 -30.33
C GLN A 119 9.24 -29.96 -28.97
N TYR A 120 9.70 -29.24 -27.95
CA TYR A 120 9.15 -29.31 -26.61
C TYR A 120 8.08 -28.25 -26.41
N TYR A 121 7.06 -28.60 -25.65
CA TYR A 121 5.99 -27.70 -25.22
C TYR A 121 5.75 -27.87 -23.73
N VAL A 122 5.50 -26.74 -23.05
CA VAL A 122 5.13 -26.69 -21.64
C VAL A 122 3.73 -26.10 -21.50
N THR A 123 2.92 -26.66 -20.62
CA THR A 123 1.59 -26.11 -20.32
C THR A 123 1.73 -25.01 -19.27
N VAL A 124 1.48 -23.76 -19.67
CA VAL A 124 1.46 -22.59 -18.80
C VAL A 124 0.01 -22.13 -18.64
N GLY A 125 -0.56 -22.32 -17.46
CA GLY A 125 -1.97 -22.02 -17.22
C GLY A 125 -2.90 -22.85 -18.12
N ASN A 126 -3.60 -22.20 -19.05
CA ASN A 126 -4.47 -22.86 -20.04
C ASN A 126 -3.91 -22.85 -21.48
N GLN A 127 -2.62 -22.52 -21.65
CA GLN A 127 -1.94 -22.47 -22.95
C GLN A 127 -0.77 -23.44 -23.01
N GLU A 128 -0.48 -23.97 -24.19
CA GLU A 128 0.80 -24.63 -24.48
C GLU A 128 1.75 -23.60 -25.10
N ILE A 129 2.96 -23.51 -24.55
CA ILE A 129 4.00 -22.58 -24.99
C ILE A 129 5.20 -23.39 -25.46
N GLN A 130 5.84 -22.95 -26.55
CA GLN A 130 7.05 -23.61 -27.03
C GLN A 130 8.18 -23.53 -26.00
N ALA A 131 8.89 -24.63 -25.82
CA ALA A 131 10.04 -24.75 -24.94
C ALA A 131 11.28 -25.26 -25.68
N TYR A 132 12.45 -24.93 -25.14
CA TYR A 132 13.76 -25.13 -25.76
C TYR A 132 14.71 -25.78 -24.76
N GLU A 133 15.57 -26.70 -25.21
CA GLU A 133 16.64 -27.26 -24.37
C GLU A 133 17.76 -26.24 -24.14
N GLU A 134 18.01 -25.38 -25.13
CA GLU A 134 18.98 -24.30 -25.02
C GLU A 134 18.31 -23.04 -24.46
N LYS A 135 18.99 -22.42 -23.49
CA LYS A 135 18.55 -21.15 -22.90
C LYS A 135 18.50 -20.06 -23.98
N PRO A 136 17.40 -19.30 -24.11
CA PRO A 136 17.33 -18.15 -25.01
C PRO A 136 18.45 -17.13 -24.75
N GLU A 137 18.79 -16.34 -25.78
CA GLU A 137 19.73 -15.22 -25.62
C GLU A 137 19.19 -14.24 -24.58
N VAL A 138 20.04 -13.87 -23.62
CA VAL A 138 19.69 -12.92 -22.55
C VAL A 138 20.13 -11.52 -22.97
N ALA A 139 19.22 -10.56 -22.87
CA ALA A 139 19.50 -9.14 -23.08
C ALA A 139 20.48 -8.62 -22.01
N ALA A 140 21.47 -7.85 -22.46
CA ALA A 140 22.38 -7.18 -21.56
C ALA A 140 21.68 -5.98 -20.87
N ILE A 141 21.92 -5.81 -19.58
CA ILE A 141 21.49 -4.62 -18.84
C ILE A 141 22.46 -3.47 -19.14
N GLU A 142 21.92 -2.32 -19.57
CA GLU A 142 22.73 -1.14 -19.89
C GLU A 142 23.29 -0.49 -18.61
N VAL A 143 24.61 -0.29 -18.59
CA VAL A 143 25.30 0.50 -17.56
C VAL A 143 25.27 1.97 -17.99
N SER A 144 24.70 2.83 -17.14
CA SER A 144 24.43 4.23 -17.42
C SER A 144 24.66 5.08 -16.17
N SER A 145 25.34 6.21 -16.35
CA SER A 145 25.49 7.26 -15.32
C SER A 145 24.28 8.20 -15.25
N THR A 146 23.25 7.98 -16.08
CA THR A 146 22.05 8.81 -16.10
C THR A 146 21.14 8.47 -14.91
N PRO A 147 20.69 9.45 -14.11
CA PRO A 147 19.74 9.20 -13.03
C PRO A 147 18.45 8.52 -13.50
N SER A 148 18.04 7.45 -12.80
CA SER A 148 16.76 6.75 -12.97
C SER A 148 16.04 6.56 -11.64
N ARG A 149 14.77 6.12 -11.66
CA ARG A 149 13.93 5.91 -10.45
C ARG A 149 13.95 7.14 -9.53
N ILE A 150 13.79 8.33 -10.12
CA ILE A 150 13.95 9.59 -9.38
C ILE A 150 12.67 9.88 -8.62
N ILE A 151 12.78 10.05 -7.31
CA ILE A 151 11.62 10.33 -6.45
C ILE A 151 11.98 11.50 -5.54
N ASN A 152 11.01 12.39 -5.32
CA ASN A 152 11.07 13.37 -4.24
C ASN A 152 10.07 12.99 -3.14
N GLN A 153 10.53 12.93 -1.89
CA GLN A 153 9.76 12.46 -0.74
C GLN A 153 9.64 13.52 0.34
N VAL A 154 8.53 13.50 1.07
CA VAL A 154 8.36 14.36 2.25
C VAL A 154 9.49 14.12 3.26
N GLY A 155 10.19 15.18 3.64
CA GLY A 155 11.24 15.12 4.64
C GLY A 155 10.69 15.08 6.07
N SER A 156 11.58 15.00 7.05
CA SER A 156 11.23 15.01 8.48
C SER A 156 10.52 16.30 8.92
N ASN A 157 10.87 17.41 8.27
CA ASN A 157 10.19 18.70 8.42
C ASN A 157 9.84 19.27 7.03
N PRO A 158 8.69 18.89 6.44
CA PRO A 158 8.29 19.30 5.09
C PRO A 158 8.21 20.81 4.85
N ALA A 159 8.18 21.63 5.90
CA ALA A 159 8.21 23.09 5.78
C ALA A 159 9.59 23.65 5.45
N SER A 160 10.65 22.86 5.65
CA SER A 160 12.03 23.29 5.40
C SER A 160 12.96 22.22 4.84
N GLU A 161 12.42 21.02 4.57
CA GLU A 161 13.14 19.85 4.10
C GLU A 161 12.39 19.15 2.96
N MET A 162 13.13 18.59 2.02
CA MET A 162 12.64 17.68 0.99
C MET A 162 13.70 16.60 0.76
N ASN A 163 13.27 15.34 0.69
CA ASN A 163 14.15 14.21 0.46
C ASN A 163 14.12 13.79 -1.01
N PHE A 164 15.21 13.18 -1.46
CA PHE A 164 15.35 12.65 -2.81
C PHE A 164 16.00 11.28 -2.77
N SER A 165 15.57 10.42 -3.68
CA SER A 165 16.28 9.20 -4.06
C SER A 165 16.36 9.05 -5.57
N TRP A 166 17.46 8.46 -6.05
CA TRP A 166 17.61 8.03 -7.44
C TRP A 166 18.71 6.97 -7.53
N TYR A 167 18.82 6.37 -8.72
CA TYR A 167 19.81 5.34 -9.03
C TYR A 167 20.65 5.73 -10.25
N THR A 168 21.85 5.14 -10.33
CA THR A 168 22.56 4.92 -11.58
C THR A 168 22.91 3.44 -11.69
N THR A 169 22.87 2.86 -12.89
CA THR A 169 23.23 1.44 -13.12
C THR A 169 24.76 1.24 -13.14
N THR A 170 25.52 2.19 -12.59
CA THR A 170 26.97 2.12 -12.39
C THR A 170 27.28 1.50 -11.03
N ALA A 171 28.26 0.60 -10.99
CA ALA A 171 28.74 0.01 -9.73
C ALA A 171 29.53 0.98 -8.83
N GLN A 172 29.80 2.20 -9.30
CA GLN A 172 30.47 3.25 -8.53
C GLN A 172 29.67 4.55 -8.66
N PRO A 173 29.66 5.39 -7.60
CA PRO A 173 29.06 6.70 -7.67
C PRO A 173 29.67 7.57 -8.77
N VAL A 174 28.81 8.25 -9.52
CA VAL A 174 29.22 9.23 -10.52
C VAL A 174 29.80 10.46 -9.81
N ALA A 175 31.00 10.89 -10.21
CA ALA A 175 31.69 11.98 -9.57
C ALA A 175 30.92 13.30 -9.72
N GLY A 176 30.78 14.06 -8.63
CA GLY A 176 30.05 15.32 -8.64
C GLY A 176 28.52 15.17 -8.69
N SER A 177 27.99 13.98 -8.44
CA SER A 177 26.54 13.80 -8.25
C SER A 177 26.03 14.65 -7.09
N GLU A 178 24.97 15.41 -7.32
CA GLU A 178 24.33 16.27 -6.34
C GLU A 178 22.83 16.45 -6.64
N VAL A 179 22.11 16.98 -5.66
CA VAL A 179 20.77 17.56 -5.86
C VAL A 179 20.92 19.07 -5.91
N GLN A 180 20.41 19.67 -6.98
CA GLN A 180 20.24 21.12 -7.07
C GLN A 180 18.77 21.48 -6.86
N VAL A 181 18.50 22.43 -5.98
CA VAL A 181 17.15 22.95 -5.70
C VAL A 181 17.16 24.47 -5.86
N SER A 182 16.17 25.02 -6.57
CA SER A 182 16.11 26.45 -6.89
C SER A 182 14.68 26.99 -6.92
N THR A 183 14.50 28.25 -6.54
CA THR A 183 13.20 28.97 -6.70
C THR A 183 12.91 29.40 -8.15
N SER A 184 13.79 29.06 -9.10
CA SER A 184 13.65 29.36 -10.53
C SER A 184 13.97 28.12 -11.35
N ARG A 185 13.12 27.81 -12.34
CA ARG A 185 13.26 26.60 -13.17
C ARG A 185 14.56 26.53 -13.98
N ASP A 186 15.15 27.67 -14.28
CA ASP A 186 16.44 27.79 -14.98
C ASP A 186 17.65 27.82 -14.03
N PHE A 187 17.43 27.60 -12.72
CA PHE A 187 18.45 27.59 -11.67
C PHE A 187 19.23 28.91 -11.54
N SER A 188 18.63 30.04 -11.93
CA SER A 188 19.24 31.38 -11.81
C SER A 188 19.13 32.01 -10.41
N LYS A 189 18.31 31.45 -9.50
CA LYS A 189 18.01 32.04 -8.17
C LYS A 189 18.05 31.02 -7.03
N ASN A 190 18.64 31.39 -5.88
CA ASN A 190 18.59 30.65 -4.62
C ASN A 190 18.89 29.15 -4.79
N VAL A 191 20.01 28.84 -5.46
CA VAL A 191 20.41 27.45 -5.69
C VAL A 191 20.98 26.89 -4.39
N ASN A 192 20.34 25.85 -3.87
CA ASN A 192 20.86 25.00 -2.81
C ASN A 192 21.41 23.72 -3.44
N GLN A 193 22.62 23.33 -3.05
CA GLN A 193 23.31 22.13 -3.53
C GLN A 193 23.51 21.18 -2.36
N THR A 194 23.04 19.94 -2.51
CA THR A 194 23.21 18.89 -1.51
C THR A 194 23.91 17.70 -2.13
N ILE A 195 25.00 17.27 -1.49
CA ILE A 195 25.71 16.05 -1.85
C ILE A 195 24.94 14.85 -1.26
N PRO A 196 24.58 13.84 -2.06
CA PRO A 196 23.88 12.65 -1.59
C PRO A 196 24.80 11.72 -0.80
N ARG A 197 24.20 10.95 0.10
CA ARG A 197 24.74 9.67 0.57
C ARG A 197 24.60 8.66 -0.56
N THR A 198 25.59 7.79 -0.73
CA THR A 198 25.58 6.78 -1.80
C THR A 198 25.81 5.39 -1.26
N TYR A 199 25.08 4.43 -1.81
CA TYR A 199 25.14 3.02 -1.41
C TYR A 199 25.33 2.14 -2.64
N LEU A 200 26.20 1.14 -2.54
CA LEU A 200 26.28 0.07 -3.52
C LEU A 200 25.20 -0.96 -3.20
N THR A 201 24.40 -1.32 -4.19
CA THR A 201 23.44 -2.42 -4.09
C THR A 201 23.70 -3.45 -5.19
N HIS A 202 23.24 -4.68 -4.97
CA HIS A 202 23.13 -5.69 -6.02
C HIS A 202 21.64 -5.90 -6.25
N SER A 203 21.17 -5.46 -7.41
CA SER A 203 19.78 -5.54 -7.81
C SER A 203 19.60 -6.74 -8.74
N SER A 204 18.52 -7.49 -8.51
CA SER A 204 18.24 -8.73 -9.22
C SER A 204 17.29 -8.44 -10.38
N TYR A 205 17.85 -8.35 -11.58
CA TYR A 205 17.07 -8.16 -12.80
C TYR A 205 16.61 -9.50 -13.34
N LEU A 206 15.36 -9.57 -13.79
CA LEU A 206 14.82 -10.72 -14.50
C LEU A 206 15.52 -10.85 -15.84
N GLU A 207 15.88 -12.08 -16.21
CA GLU A 207 16.43 -12.33 -17.53
C GLU A 207 15.34 -12.23 -18.59
N LYS A 208 15.56 -11.31 -19.53
CA LYS A 208 14.69 -11.07 -20.69
C LYS A 208 15.46 -11.37 -21.96
N THR A 209 14.77 -11.75 -23.02
CA THR A 209 15.31 -11.82 -24.38
C THR A 209 15.53 -10.41 -24.96
N PRO A 210 16.28 -10.23 -26.06
CA PRO A 210 16.48 -8.92 -26.68
C PRO A 210 15.21 -8.19 -27.15
N ASN A 211 14.09 -8.90 -27.34
CA ASN A 211 12.77 -8.33 -27.63
C ASN A 211 11.93 -8.05 -26.36
N GLY A 212 12.47 -8.29 -25.16
CA GLY A 212 11.83 -7.98 -23.88
C GLY A 212 11.01 -9.12 -23.26
N ALA A 213 10.99 -10.31 -23.86
CA ALA A 213 10.24 -11.44 -23.32
C ALA A 213 10.96 -12.05 -22.11
N LEU A 214 10.24 -12.32 -21.03
CA LEU A 214 10.76 -12.94 -19.81
C LEU A 214 11.15 -14.39 -20.06
N ILE A 215 12.29 -14.83 -19.52
CA ILE A 215 12.81 -16.19 -19.68
C ILE A 215 12.48 -17.01 -18.42
N TYR A 216 11.90 -18.19 -18.65
CA TYR A 216 11.54 -19.15 -17.59
C TYR A 216 12.32 -20.46 -17.76
N GLY A 217 12.79 -21.01 -16.65
CA GLY A 217 13.47 -22.30 -16.57
C GLY A 217 12.61 -23.40 -15.94
N TYR A 218 12.77 -24.63 -16.43
CA TYR A 218 12.01 -25.80 -15.98
C TYR A 218 12.91 -27.01 -15.71
N SER A 219 12.62 -27.74 -14.62
CA SER A 219 13.29 -29.01 -14.31
C SER A 219 12.35 -30.20 -14.55
N THR A 220 12.81 -31.19 -15.32
CA THR A 220 12.05 -32.41 -15.66
C THR A 220 12.05 -33.43 -14.53
N ASP A 221 13.04 -33.39 -13.64
CA ASP A 221 13.16 -34.25 -12.45
C ASP A 221 12.45 -33.65 -11.21
N GLY A 222 11.84 -32.48 -11.35
CA GLY A 222 11.19 -31.72 -10.27
C GLY A 222 12.15 -31.02 -9.32
N ASN A 223 13.47 -31.12 -9.50
CA ASN A 223 14.46 -30.41 -8.72
C ASN A 223 14.73 -29.00 -9.30
N TRP A 224 13.79 -28.08 -9.13
CA TRP A 224 13.90 -26.71 -9.63
C TRP A 224 15.02 -25.88 -8.97
N ARG A 225 15.62 -26.37 -7.88
CA ARG A 225 16.79 -25.77 -7.20
C ARG A 225 18.11 -26.39 -7.61
N LYS A 226 18.12 -27.19 -8.68
CA LYS A 226 19.34 -27.77 -9.24
C LYS A 226 20.32 -26.64 -9.57
N LYS A 227 21.53 -26.73 -9.01
CA LYS A 227 22.61 -25.77 -9.23
C LYS A 227 23.80 -26.43 -9.92
N ASP A 228 24.50 -25.69 -10.77
CA ASP A 228 25.79 -26.10 -11.32
C ASP A 228 26.91 -25.98 -10.26
N ALA A 229 28.14 -26.25 -10.67
CA ALA A 229 29.32 -26.16 -9.81
C ALA A 229 29.64 -24.73 -9.35
N ASP A 230 29.15 -23.72 -10.08
CA ASP A 230 29.33 -22.30 -9.79
C ASP A 230 28.18 -21.73 -8.93
N GLY A 231 27.15 -22.55 -8.66
CA GLY A 231 26.01 -22.20 -7.82
C GLY A 231 24.83 -21.59 -8.58
N ASN A 232 24.88 -21.53 -9.90
CA ASN A 232 23.81 -21.00 -10.74
C ASN A 232 22.70 -22.04 -10.90
N LEU A 233 21.44 -21.59 -10.99
CA LEU A 233 20.33 -22.48 -11.28
C LEU A 233 20.46 -23.08 -12.69
N VAL A 234 20.19 -24.39 -12.80
CA VAL A 234 20.26 -25.16 -14.03
C VAL A 234 18.90 -25.78 -14.32
N PHE A 235 18.44 -25.59 -15.55
CA PHE A 235 17.17 -26.10 -16.03
C PHE A 235 17.35 -27.01 -17.24
N ASP A 236 16.42 -27.94 -17.43
CA ASP A 236 16.43 -28.89 -18.54
C ASP A 236 15.71 -28.31 -19.77
N LEU A 237 14.72 -27.42 -19.55
CA LEU A 237 13.99 -26.72 -20.60
C LEU A 237 13.81 -25.24 -20.24
N TYR A 238 13.61 -24.41 -21.25
CA TYR A 238 13.37 -22.97 -21.15
C TYR A 238 12.17 -22.55 -22.00
N SER A 239 11.40 -21.56 -21.56
CA SER A 239 10.34 -20.92 -22.36
C SER A 239 10.43 -19.40 -22.23
N THR A 240 9.60 -18.70 -23.00
CA THR A 240 9.44 -17.23 -22.87
C THR A 240 7.95 -16.87 -22.79
N ASP A 241 7.64 -15.65 -22.31
CA ASP A 241 6.27 -15.13 -22.31
C ASP A 241 5.82 -14.51 -23.65
N GLU A 242 6.62 -14.57 -24.70
CA GLU A 242 6.31 -13.96 -26.01
C GLU A 242 5.00 -14.49 -26.63
N GLU A 243 4.67 -15.76 -26.38
CA GLU A 243 3.47 -16.42 -26.90
C GLU A 243 2.27 -16.38 -25.91
N ILE A 244 2.48 -15.84 -24.71
CA ILE A 244 1.44 -15.83 -23.67
C ILE A 244 0.38 -14.78 -23.99
N SER A 245 -0.88 -15.21 -24.00
CA SER A 245 -2.01 -14.34 -24.30
C SER A 245 -2.62 -13.76 -23.01
N ALA A 246 -3.14 -12.53 -23.10
CA ALA A 246 -3.98 -11.93 -22.06
C ALA A 246 -5.24 -12.77 -21.72
N ASN A 247 -5.67 -13.68 -22.59
CA ASN A 247 -6.77 -14.62 -22.33
C ASN A 247 -6.37 -15.81 -21.45
N ASN A 248 -5.08 -15.95 -21.10
CA ASN A 248 -4.60 -16.97 -20.18
C ASN A 248 -4.84 -16.53 -18.73
N SER A 249 -6.09 -16.55 -18.29
CA SER A 249 -6.51 -16.09 -16.96
C SER A 249 -5.83 -16.83 -15.80
N ILE A 250 -5.33 -18.05 -16.02
CA ILE A 250 -4.55 -18.78 -15.02
C ILE A 250 -3.16 -18.17 -14.86
N TYR A 251 -2.51 -17.77 -15.97
CA TYR A 251 -1.25 -17.06 -15.94
C TYR A 251 -1.42 -15.63 -15.42
N THR A 252 -2.39 -14.88 -15.95
CA THR A 252 -2.55 -13.46 -15.62
C THR A 252 -3.17 -13.24 -14.25
N GLY A 253 -4.09 -14.11 -13.82
CA GLY A 253 -4.91 -13.91 -12.63
C GLY A 253 -4.31 -14.43 -11.32
N GLY A 254 -3.32 -15.32 -11.34
CA GLY A 254 -2.74 -15.90 -10.13
C GLY A 254 -1.61 -15.06 -9.52
N SER A 255 -1.43 -15.11 -8.19
CA SER A 255 -0.14 -14.78 -7.56
C SER A 255 0.97 -15.67 -8.11
N ALA A 256 2.24 -15.29 -7.97
CA ALA A 256 3.37 -16.13 -8.38
C ALA A 256 3.29 -17.56 -7.80
N ALA A 257 2.74 -17.69 -6.59
CA ALA A 257 2.41 -18.95 -5.92
C ALA A 257 1.14 -19.65 -6.41
N ASN A 258 0.52 -19.28 -7.54
CA ASN A 258 -0.68 -19.94 -8.07
C ASN A 258 -0.62 -20.18 -9.60
N ALA A 259 0.44 -19.73 -10.25
CA ALA A 259 0.58 -19.82 -11.70
C ALA A 259 1.12 -21.18 -12.12
N ARG A 260 0.19 -22.13 -12.26
CA ARG A 260 0.51 -23.52 -12.67
C ARG A 260 1.37 -23.52 -13.94
N GLY A 261 2.56 -24.12 -13.83
CA GLY A 261 3.44 -24.32 -14.97
C GLY A 261 4.15 -23.07 -15.47
N ARG A 262 4.16 -21.95 -14.72
CA ARG A 262 4.87 -20.72 -15.12
C ARG A 262 6.39 -20.93 -15.27
N GLY A 263 6.97 -21.90 -14.56
CA GLY A 263 8.42 -22.11 -14.55
C GLY A 263 9.12 -21.16 -13.58
N THR A 264 10.40 -21.42 -13.30
CA THR A 264 11.22 -20.60 -12.41
C THR A 264 11.79 -19.43 -13.20
N VAL A 265 11.55 -18.20 -12.75
CA VAL A 265 12.24 -17.04 -13.31
C VAL A 265 13.73 -17.07 -12.95
N ILE A 266 14.54 -16.54 -13.85
CA ILE A 266 15.99 -16.49 -13.69
C ILE A 266 16.37 -15.02 -13.49
N THR A 267 17.22 -14.76 -12.49
CA THR A 267 17.72 -13.42 -12.21
C THR A 267 19.20 -13.30 -12.57
N GLN A 268 19.60 -12.09 -12.95
CA GLN A 268 20.99 -11.65 -13.09
C GLN A 268 21.25 -10.51 -12.12
N GLU A 269 22.31 -10.65 -11.32
CA GLU A 269 22.71 -9.64 -10.32
C GLU A 269 23.51 -8.52 -10.97
N ILE A 270 23.03 -7.28 -10.79
CA ILE A 270 23.69 -6.07 -11.30
C ILE A 270 24.07 -5.17 -10.13
N ALA A 271 25.34 -4.77 -10.10
CA ALA A 271 25.82 -3.80 -9.13
C ALA A 271 25.41 -2.37 -9.54
N GLU A 272 24.61 -1.71 -8.71
CA GLU A 272 24.08 -0.37 -8.93
C GLU A 272 24.46 0.60 -7.80
N THR A 273 24.39 1.90 -8.08
CA THR A 273 24.56 2.93 -7.05
C THR A 273 23.22 3.60 -6.74
N ILE A 274 22.86 3.56 -5.47
CA ILE A 274 21.74 4.31 -4.88
C ILE A 274 22.27 5.66 -4.39
N TYR A 275 21.47 6.71 -4.56
CA TYR A 275 21.75 8.04 -4.03
C TYR A 275 20.57 8.52 -3.20
N HIS A 276 20.82 8.93 -1.97
CA HIS A 276 19.83 9.55 -1.07
C HIS A 276 20.31 10.93 -0.63
N ALA A 277 19.45 11.94 -0.72
CA ALA A 277 19.78 13.30 -0.28
C ALA A 277 18.64 13.93 0.50
N ASP A 278 18.98 14.61 1.60
CA ASP A 278 18.03 15.39 2.40
C ASP A 278 18.36 16.87 2.24
N VAL A 279 17.55 17.60 1.47
CA VAL A 279 17.76 19.02 1.22
C VAL A 279 17.08 19.81 2.32
N ARG A 280 17.87 20.51 3.15
CA ARG A 280 17.40 21.27 4.32
C ARG A 280 17.44 22.78 4.11
N ASN A 281 16.93 23.52 5.09
CA ASN A 281 16.92 24.99 5.14
C ASN A 281 16.14 25.64 3.98
N LEU A 282 15.12 24.95 3.48
CA LEU A 282 14.21 25.49 2.48
C LEU A 282 13.24 26.48 3.13
N MET A 283 12.87 27.52 2.38
CA MET A 283 11.76 28.41 2.77
C MET A 283 10.44 27.64 2.77
N SER A 284 9.60 27.87 3.79
CA SER A 284 8.26 27.32 3.90
C SER A 284 7.31 27.84 2.83
N ASN A 285 6.29 27.04 2.48
CA ASN A 285 5.26 27.37 1.50
C ASN A 285 5.81 27.93 0.18
N THR A 286 6.90 27.34 -0.30
CA THR A 286 7.64 27.84 -1.46
C THR A 286 7.72 26.76 -2.54
N VAL A 287 7.49 27.15 -3.79
CA VAL A 287 7.71 26.29 -4.95
C VAL A 287 9.19 26.26 -5.27
N TYR A 288 9.73 25.06 -5.39
CA TYR A 288 11.08 24.80 -5.84
C TYR A 288 11.07 23.95 -7.10
N TYR A 289 12.10 24.13 -7.91
CA TYR A 289 12.47 23.27 -9.01
C TYR A 289 13.74 22.53 -8.62
N PHE A 290 13.86 21.28 -9.04
CA PHE A 290 15.02 20.46 -8.73
C PHE A 290 15.52 19.67 -9.94
N ARG A 291 16.78 19.27 -9.86
CA ARG A 291 17.38 18.24 -10.72
C ARG A 291 18.41 17.47 -9.91
N VAL A 292 18.61 16.21 -10.27
CA VAL A 292 19.59 15.31 -9.65
C VAL A 292 20.57 14.81 -10.71
N GLY A 293 21.77 14.43 -10.30
CA GLY A 293 22.80 13.92 -11.19
C GLY A 293 24.07 14.76 -11.13
N SER A 294 24.83 14.77 -12.22
CA SER A 294 26.12 15.44 -12.32
C SER A 294 26.27 16.18 -13.65
N GLU A 295 27.41 16.85 -13.84
CA GLU A 295 27.76 17.45 -15.13
C GLU A 295 27.85 16.43 -16.29
N GLU A 296 27.98 15.13 -16.01
CA GLU A 296 27.91 14.08 -17.02
C GLU A 296 26.47 13.86 -17.52
N ALA A 297 25.52 13.81 -16.58
CA ALA A 297 24.11 13.58 -16.87
C ALA A 297 23.23 14.14 -15.75
N TRP A 298 22.32 15.05 -16.11
CA TRP A 298 21.28 15.59 -15.25
C TRP A 298 19.93 14.93 -15.55
N SER A 299 19.12 14.74 -14.51
CA SER A 299 17.71 14.41 -14.67
C SER A 299 16.94 15.52 -15.43
N PRO A 300 15.72 15.20 -15.94
CA PRO A 300 14.72 16.23 -16.19
C PRO A 300 14.48 17.10 -14.94
N VAL A 301 14.03 18.33 -15.16
CA VAL A 301 13.71 19.26 -14.07
C VAL A 301 12.34 18.94 -13.50
N GLY A 302 12.30 18.55 -12.23
CA GLY A 302 11.08 18.37 -11.44
C GLY A 302 10.71 19.62 -10.62
N SER A 303 9.60 19.54 -9.89
CA SER A 303 9.16 20.60 -8.98
C SER A 303 8.43 20.06 -7.75
N PHE A 304 8.44 20.84 -6.67
CA PHE A 304 7.68 20.56 -5.46
C PHE A 304 7.32 21.86 -4.73
N ARG A 305 6.45 21.77 -3.73
CA ARG A 305 6.14 22.85 -2.80
C ARG A 305 6.39 22.39 -1.36
N THR A 306 7.17 23.16 -0.60
CA THR A 306 7.33 22.92 0.84
C THR A 306 6.04 23.23 1.60
N ALA A 307 5.83 22.54 2.72
CA ALA A 307 4.72 22.83 3.62
C ALA A 307 4.82 24.26 4.21
N SER A 308 3.71 24.76 4.70
CA SER A 308 3.63 25.89 5.61
C SER A 308 4.08 25.45 7.01
N ALA A 309 4.82 26.31 7.70
CA ALA A 309 5.11 26.13 9.13
C ALA A 309 3.88 26.38 10.01
N GLU A 310 2.89 27.12 9.49
CA GLU A 310 1.63 27.44 10.14
C GLU A 310 0.48 26.58 9.61
N SER A 311 -0.59 26.43 10.40
CA SER A 311 -1.85 25.80 9.96
C SER A 311 -2.42 26.48 8.72
N ALA A 312 -2.67 25.70 7.67
CA ALA A 312 -3.17 26.22 6.40
C ALA A 312 -3.90 25.12 5.60
N PRO A 313 -4.86 25.46 4.72
CA PRO A 313 -5.46 24.48 3.84
C PRO A 313 -4.45 23.78 2.93
N PHE A 314 -4.63 22.49 2.71
CA PHE A 314 -3.85 21.69 1.76
C PHE A 314 -4.65 20.48 1.29
N SER A 315 -4.19 19.84 0.22
CA SER A 315 -4.76 18.57 -0.20
C SER A 315 -3.72 17.53 -0.58
N PHE A 316 -4.05 16.26 -0.40
CA PHE A 316 -3.23 15.13 -0.86
C PHE A 316 -4.09 14.02 -1.46
N VAL A 317 -3.47 13.21 -2.30
CA VAL A 317 -4.08 12.02 -2.89
C VAL A 317 -3.56 10.78 -2.19
N HIS A 318 -4.45 9.88 -1.80
CA HIS A 318 -4.16 8.57 -1.23
C HIS A 318 -4.47 7.49 -2.27
N TYR A 319 -3.52 6.62 -2.52
CA TYR A 319 -3.67 5.41 -3.33
C TYR A 319 -2.88 4.27 -2.68
N THR A 320 -3.07 3.04 -3.13
CA THR A 320 -2.45 1.87 -2.49
C THR A 320 -2.36 0.70 -3.45
N ASP A 321 -1.56 -0.30 -3.09
CA ASP A 321 -1.54 -1.63 -3.68
C ASP A 321 -1.38 -1.57 -5.21
N SER A 322 -0.44 -0.77 -5.71
CA SER A 322 -0.14 -0.77 -7.16
C SER A 322 0.24 -2.18 -7.61
N GLN A 323 0.91 -2.94 -6.72
CA GLN A 323 1.19 -4.37 -6.78
C GLN A 323 1.54 -4.85 -8.19
N ASN A 324 2.50 -4.14 -8.81
CA ASN A 324 2.99 -4.50 -10.13
C ASN A 324 3.53 -5.93 -10.10
N ALA A 325 2.95 -6.82 -10.88
CA ALA A 325 3.42 -8.18 -11.02
C ALA A 325 4.20 -8.37 -12.32
N TYR A 326 5.50 -8.71 -12.22
CA TYR A 326 6.41 -8.80 -13.36
C TYR A 326 5.88 -9.69 -14.49
N TRP A 327 5.19 -10.77 -14.15
CA TRP A 327 4.68 -11.72 -15.15
C TRP A 327 3.60 -11.11 -16.04
N ASN A 328 2.97 -10.03 -15.59
CA ASN A 328 1.95 -9.30 -16.32
C ASN A 328 2.51 -8.11 -17.11
N GLU A 329 3.82 -7.82 -17.04
CA GLU A 329 4.48 -6.71 -17.75
C GLU A 329 4.15 -6.72 -19.26
N ASN A 330 4.43 -7.84 -19.94
CA ASN A 330 4.23 -8.01 -21.39
C ASN A 330 2.79 -8.35 -21.79
N VAL A 331 1.89 -8.58 -20.83
CA VAL A 331 0.54 -9.12 -21.09
C VAL A 331 -0.57 -8.14 -20.71
N GLN A 332 -0.48 -7.56 -19.51
CA GLN A 332 -1.54 -6.74 -18.91
C GLN A 332 -1.07 -5.33 -18.53
N ASN A 333 0.25 -5.07 -18.46
CA ASN A 333 0.86 -3.79 -18.12
C ASN A 333 0.18 -3.10 -16.91
N GLU A 334 0.21 -3.78 -15.76
CA GLU A 334 -0.40 -3.28 -14.52
C GLU A 334 0.08 -1.87 -14.10
N PRO A 335 1.38 -1.51 -14.24
CA PRO A 335 1.88 -0.17 -13.91
C PRO A 335 1.17 0.96 -14.64
N GLN A 336 0.74 0.70 -15.88
CA GLN A 336 0.02 1.69 -16.68
C GLN A 336 -1.39 1.98 -16.14
N TYR A 337 -2.04 1.05 -15.43
CA TYR A 337 -3.28 1.34 -14.71
C TYR A 337 -3.04 2.31 -13.56
N THR A 338 -1.97 2.11 -12.78
CA THR A 338 -1.59 3.01 -11.69
C THR A 338 -1.24 4.39 -12.21
N LYS A 339 -0.43 4.48 -13.28
CA LYS A 339 -0.11 5.75 -13.94
C LYS A 339 -1.36 6.51 -14.34
N ASP A 340 -2.26 5.88 -15.09
CA ASP A 340 -3.47 6.54 -15.59
C ASP A 340 -4.40 7.00 -14.45
N THR A 341 -4.55 6.19 -13.39
CA THR A 341 -5.29 6.57 -12.17
C THR A 341 -4.68 7.82 -11.52
N MET A 342 -3.36 7.85 -11.34
CA MET A 342 -2.67 8.98 -10.72
C MET A 342 -2.64 10.23 -11.61
N GLU A 343 -2.51 10.08 -12.93
CA GLU A 343 -2.59 11.18 -13.90
C GLU A 343 -3.94 11.88 -13.82
N LYS A 344 -5.05 11.12 -13.75
CA LYS A 344 -6.39 11.66 -13.56
C LYS A 344 -6.53 12.39 -12.22
N ALA A 345 -6.04 11.77 -11.14
CA ALA A 345 -6.06 12.39 -9.81
C ALA A 345 -5.35 13.76 -9.79
N VAL A 346 -4.15 13.84 -10.38
CA VAL A 346 -3.36 15.07 -10.47
C VAL A 346 -3.99 16.10 -11.41
N ARG A 347 -4.50 15.66 -12.57
CA ARG A 347 -5.16 16.52 -13.56
C ARG A 347 -6.38 17.21 -12.97
N ASP A 348 -7.20 16.48 -12.23
CA ASP A 348 -8.48 16.98 -11.70
C ASP A 348 -8.29 17.75 -10.38
N ASN A 349 -7.14 17.58 -9.73
CA ASN A 349 -6.79 18.23 -8.47
C ASN A 349 -5.42 18.92 -8.58
N PRO A 350 -5.28 19.99 -9.38
CA PRO A 350 -4.00 20.67 -9.60
C PRO A 350 -3.44 21.36 -8.35
N SER A 351 -4.20 21.40 -7.24
CA SER A 351 -3.77 21.94 -5.95
C SER A 351 -3.12 20.91 -5.03
N LEU A 352 -3.03 19.64 -5.43
CA LEU A 352 -2.42 18.58 -4.64
C LEU A 352 -1.01 18.97 -4.18
N ASN A 353 -0.75 18.77 -2.90
CA ASN A 353 0.50 19.14 -2.25
C ASN A 353 1.48 17.97 -2.16
N PHE A 354 0.96 16.76 -2.01
CA PHE A 354 1.72 15.51 -2.04
C PHE A 354 0.77 14.35 -2.36
N SER A 355 1.32 13.16 -2.56
CA SER A 355 0.58 11.89 -2.57
C SER A 355 1.04 10.98 -1.44
N LEU A 356 0.15 10.11 -0.99
CA LEU A 356 0.39 9.10 0.01
C LEU A 356 0.09 7.73 -0.61
N ASN A 357 1.09 6.84 -0.63
CA ASN A 357 0.88 5.44 -0.99
C ASN A 357 0.97 4.57 0.26
N SER A 358 -0.11 3.85 0.59
CA SER A 358 -0.19 3.01 1.80
C SER A 358 0.37 1.59 1.67
N GLY A 359 1.19 1.32 0.66
CA GLY A 359 2.06 0.15 0.56
C GLY A 359 1.74 -0.77 -0.61
N ASP A 360 2.60 -1.77 -0.79
CA ASP A 360 2.54 -2.76 -1.86
C ASP A 360 2.65 -2.11 -3.26
N PHE A 361 3.80 -1.50 -3.53
CA PHE A 361 4.12 -0.92 -4.83
C PHE A 361 4.33 -2.00 -5.88
N VAL A 362 5.08 -3.01 -5.47
CA VAL A 362 5.49 -4.18 -6.25
C VAL A 362 4.84 -5.42 -5.67
N GLU A 363 4.80 -6.51 -6.42
CA GLU A 363 4.29 -7.79 -5.93
C GLU A 363 5.42 -8.65 -5.32
N ILE A 364 6.64 -8.57 -5.87
CA ILE A 364 7.84 -9.28 -5.45
C ILE A 364 9.02 -8.31 -5.42
N SER A 365 9.31 -7.79 -4.24
CA SER A 365 10.40 -6.82 -3.96
C SER A 365 11.78 -7.15 -4.53
N HIS A 366 12.12 -8.43 -4.64
CA HIS A 366 13.39 -8.89 -5.20
C HIS A 366 13.50 -8.74 -6.72
N ALA A 367 12.38 -8.71 -7.46
CA ALA A 367 12.41 -8.48 -8.89
C ALA A 367 12.58 -6.98 -9.17
N GLU A 368 13.80 -6.55 -9.50
CA GLU A 368 14.11 -5.13 -9.72
C GLU A 368 13.28 -4.53 -10.87
N ASP A 369 12.93 -5.33 -11.87
CA ASP A 369 12.04 -4.95 -12.97
C ASP A 369 10.71 -4.39 -12.45
N GLU A 370 10.14 -4.92 -11.37
CA GLU A 370 8.86 -4.41 -10.87
C GLU A 370 8.97 -2.97 -10.35
N TRP A 371 10.09 -2.63 -9.71
CA TRP A 371 10.40 -1.27 -9.26
C TRP A 371 10.68 -0.34 -10.43
N LEU A 372 11.47 -0.80 -11.40
CA LEU A 372 11.78 -0.04 -12.61
C LEU A 372 10.53 0.30 -13.40
N ASP A 373 9.63 -0.66 -13.57
CA ASP A 373 8.39 -0.48 -14.31
C ASP A 373 7.47 0.51 -13.60
N ILE A 374 7.17 0.32 -12.31
CA ILE A 374 6.20 1.18 -11.62
C ILE A 374 6.73 2.61 -11.45
N LEU A 375 8.01 2.76 -11.08
CA LEU A 375 8.62 4.08 -10.90
C LEU A 375 8.91 4.77 -12.24
N GLY A 376 9.31 4.00 -13.26
CA GLY A 376 9.52 4.50 -14.61
C GLY A 376 8.23 4.96 -15.27
N GLN A 377 7.17 4.15 -15.18
CA GLN A 377 5.87 4.44 -15.77
C GLN A 377 5.20 5.67 -15.10
N THR A 378 5.48 5.92 -13.83
CA THR A 378 4.93 7.07 -13.06
C THR A 378 5.90 8.26 -12.93
N GLN A 379 7.04 8.23 -13.62
CA GLN A 379 8.15 9.17 -13.42
C GLN A 379 7.76 10.65 -13.57
N ASP A 380 6.85 10.99 -14.48
CA ASP A 380 6.38 12.38 -14.67
C ASP A 380 5.65 12.93 -13.44
N ILE A 381 4.94 12.06 -12.71
CA ILE A 381 4.25 12.39 -11.46
C ILE A 381 5.26 12.48 -10.33
N LEU A 382 6.16 11.49 -10.23
CA LEU A 382 7.23 11.43 -9.22
C LEU A 382 8.18 12.63 -9.27
N LEU A 383 8.32 13.27 -10.42
CA LEU A 383 9.10 14.50 -10.58
C LEU A 383 8.37 15.77 -10.14
N ASN A 384 7.04 15.76 -10.04
CA ASN A 384 6.24 16.99 -9.89
C ASN A 384 5.28 17.00 -8.69
N LEU A 385 5.26 15.92 -7.92
CA LEU A 385 4.49 15.80 -6.69
C LEU A 385 5.40 15.15 -5.62
N PRO A 386 5.41 15.65 -4.38
CA PRO A 386 6.02 14.94 -3.26
C PRO A 386 5.27 13.68 -2.87
N HIS A 387 6.00 12.71 -2.32
CA HIS A 387 5.46 11.41 -1.93
C HIS A 387 5.72 11.11 -0.44
N ALA A 388 4.67 10.74 0.28
CA ALA A 388 4.72 10.05 1.55
C ALA A 388 4.45 8.56 1.28
N MET A 389 5.39 7.69 1.60
CA MET A 389 5.33 6.28 1.21
C MET A 389 5.40 5.39 2.44
N ILE A 390 4.53 4.39 2.48
CA ILE A 390 4.46 3.34 3.50
C ILE A 390 4.86 2.02 2.83
N SER A 391 5.57 1.14 3.54
CA SER A 391 5.89 -0.19 3.02
C SER A 391 4.72 -1.16 3.28
N GLY A 392 4.39 -1.98 2.30
CA GLY A 392 3.50 -3.12 2.43
C GLY A 392 4.25 -4.45 2.50
N ASN A 393 3.52 -5.55 2.70
CA ASN A 393 4.16 -6.86 2.85
C ASN A 393 4.77 -7.39 1.55
N HIS A 394 4.30 -6.94 0.39
CA HIS A 394 4.87 -7.33 -0.90
C HIS A 394 6.19 -6.60 -1.21
N ASP A 395 6.41 -5.44 -0.59
CA ASP A 395 7.63 -4.63 -0.73
C ASP A 395 8.86 -5.24 -0.02
N GLN A 396 8.74 -6.45 0.55
CA GLN A 396 9.83 -7.22 1.17
C GLN A 396 9.97 -8.67 0.64
N TYR A 397 9.07 -9.15 -0.22
CA TYR A 397 9.10 -10.55 -0.68
C TYR A 397 10.26 -10.86 -1.63
N SER A 398 10.81 -12.07 -1.48
CA SER A 398 11.86 -12.61 -2.34
C SER A 398 11.33 -13.63 -3.36
N VAL A 399 11.98 -13.70 -4.53
CA VAL A 399 11.64 -14.62 -5.62
C VAL A 399 11.95 -16.09 -5.26
N HIS A 400 12.92 -16.36 -4.38
CA HIS A 400 13.45 -17.72 -4.17
C HIS A 400 13.40 -18.24 -2.73
N THR A 401 13.26 -17.37 -1.73
CA THR A 401 13.39 -17.71 -0.31
C THR A 401 12.48 -16.81 0.53
N TYR A 402 11.66 -17.41 1.41
CA TYR A 402 10.80 -16.64 2.31
C TYR A 402 11.56 -15.99 3.48
N ASN A 403 12.80 -16.45 3.76
CA ASN A 403 13.55 -16.04 4.94
C ASN A 403 14.41 -14.78 4.74
N ASP A 404 14.54 -14.28 3.52
CA ASP A 404 15.31 -13.08 3.22
C ASP A 404 14.34 -11.89 3.20
N LEU A 405 14.13 -11.26 4.36
CA LEU A 405 13.41 -9.99 4.44
C LEU A 405 14.26 -8.92 3.78
N LEU A 406 13.82 -8.41 2.64
CA LEU A 406 14.58 -7.46 1.85
C LEU A 406 14.33 -6.03 2.32
N ASN A 407 15.40 -5.23 2.32
CA ASN A 407 15.33 -3.79 2.54
C ASN A 407 15.11 -3.00 1.23
N SER A 408 14.57 -3.64 0.18
CA SER A 408 14.44 -3.01 -1.15
C SER A 408 13.59 -1.74 -1.11
N PHE A 409 12.53 -1.71 -0.28
CA PHE A 409 11.76 -0.48 -0.04
C PHE A 409 12.67 0.67 0.41
N ASN A 410 13.51 0.48 1.43
CA ASN A 410 14.39 1.53 1.94
C ASN A 410 15.56 1.86 0.98
N ASN A 411 15.92 0.95 0.06
CA ASN A 411 16.85 1.26 -1.01
C ASN A 411 16.23 2.27 -1.99
N HIS A 412 14.98 2.03 -2.39
CA HIS A 412 14.25 2.85 -3.35
C HIS A 412 13.76 4.16 -2.76
N ILE A 413 13.31 4.15 -1.51
CA ILE A 413 12.54 5.22 -0.90
C ILE A 413 13.35 5.87 0.24
N ASN A 414 13.67 7.16 0.10
CA ASN A 414 14.39 7.95 1.12
C ASN A 414 13.42 8.70 2.06
N VAL A 415 12.65 7.96 2.84
CA VAL A 415 11.78 8.53 3.89
C VAL A 415 12.56 8.75 5.19
N PRO A 416 12.09 9.65 6.08
CA PRO A 416 12.65 9.75 7.43
C PRO A 416 12.57 8.40 8.16
N GLN A 417 13.48 8.19 9.11
CA GLN A 417 13.55 6.96 9.89
C GLN A 417 13.52 7.33 11.37
N ALA A 418 12.51 6.86 12.10
CA ALA A 418 12.41 7.10 13.53
C ALA A 418 13.45 6.31 14.35
N ASP A 419 13.78 5.09 13.91
CA ASP A 419 14.90 4.29 14.41
C ASP A 419 15.61 3.62 13.24
N GLU A 420 16.85 4.02 12.96
CA GLU A 420 17.67 3.47 11.89
C GLU A 420 17.99 1.97 12.09
N ASN A 421 17.79 1.42 13.30
CA ASN A 421 18.04 0.02 13.61
C ASN A 421 16.81 -0.88 13.42
N GLU A 422 15.61 -0.31 13.28
CA GLU A 422 14.33 -1.03 13.19
C GLU A 422 13.60 -0.68 11.89
N ILE A 423 14.28 -0.92 10.76
CA ILE A 423 13.82 -0.57 9.41
C ILE A 423 13.46 -1.80 8.55
N TRP A 424 13.29 -2.97 9.17
CA TRP A 424 13.10 -4.24 8.46
C TRP A 424 11.82 -4.24 7.63
N GLY A 425 11.97 -4.53 6.34
CA GLY A 425 10.86 -4.56 5.40
C GLY A 425 10.15 -3.20 5.21
N GLY A 426 10.67 -2.10 5.75
CA GLY A 426 10.05 -0.77 5.70
C GLY A 426 10.47 0.16 6.82
N SER A 427 10.18 1.45 6.70
CA SER A 427 10.46 2.45 7.73
C SER A 427 9.18 3.01 8.35
N TYR A 428 9.23 3.37 9.64
CA TYR A 428 8.19 4.15 10.32
C TYR A 428 8.73 5.52 10.72
N TYR A 429 7.88 6.55 10.66
CA TYR A 429 8.26 7.95 10.81
C TYR A 429 7.04 8.87 11.01
N SER A 430 7.28 10.13 11.34
CA SER A 430 6.23 11.14 11.40
C SER A 430 6.69 12.46 10.80
N PHE A 431 5.72 13.30 10.41
CA PHE A 431 5.97 14.64 9.91
C PHE A 431 4.74 15.54 10.12
N ASN A 432 4.95 16.85 10.09
CA ASN A 432 3.85 17.81 10.09
C ASN A 432 3.68 18.43 8.71
N TYR A 433 2.43 18.56 8.28
CA TYR A 433 2.07 19.28 7.08
C TYR A 433 0.92 20.24 7.37
N ASN A 434 1.20 21.55 7.31
CA ASN A 434 0.22 22.64 7.48
C ASN A 434 -0.76 22.48 8.66
N GLY A 435 -0.26 22.13 9.84
CA GLY A 435 -1.07 21.95 11.05
C GLY A 435 -1.66 20.54 11.23
N THR A 436 -1.41 19.61 10.31
CA THR A 436 -1.75 18.18 10.48
C THR A 436 -0.50 17.38 10.81
N HIS A 437 -0.59 16.55 11.84
CA HIS A 437 0.46 15.59 12.19
C HIS A 437 0.18 14.24 11.54
N PHE A 438 1.13 13.74 10.76
CA PHE A 438 1.09 12.43 10.12
C PHE A 438 2.04 11.48 10.83
N THR A 439 1.54 10.32 11.22
CA THR A 439 2.33 9.20 11.75
C THR A 439 2.23 8.01 10.80
N ILE A 440 3.37 7.52 10.36
CA ILE A 440 3.50 6.41 9.41
C ILE A 440 4.06 5.21 10.16
N LEU A 441 3.34 4.08 10.13
CA LEU A 441 3.74 2.83 10.77
C LEU A 441 4.11 1.77 9.72
N ASN A 442 5.06 0.92 10.08
CA ASN A 442 5.49 -0.23 9.30
C ASN A 442 4.85 -1.50 9.88
N THR A 443 3.96 -2.14 9.11
CA THR A 443 3.28 -3.40 9.52
C THR A 443 4.07 -4.68 9.18
N ASN A 444 5.31 -4.53 8.73
CA ASN A 444 6.26 -5.63 8.51
C ASN A 444 7.21 -5.82 9.70
N ASP A 445 7.20 -4.89 10.66
CA ASP A 445 8.10 -4.81 11.79
C ASP A 445 7.64 -5.72 12.94
N ASP A 446 7.70 -7.04 12.72
CA ASP A 446 7.56 -8.02 13.80
C ASP A 446 8.90 -8.70 14.10
N SER A 447 9.51 -8.30 15.22
CA SER A 447 10.78 -8.82 15.70
C SER A 447 10.82 -10.35 15.92
N ASP A 448 9.67 -10.99 16.14
CA ASP A 448 9.56 -12.44 16.39
C ASP A 448 9.15 -13.25 15.13
N SER A 449 8.68 -12.59 14.08
CA SER A 449 8.43 -13.21 12.77
C SER A 449 9.70 -13.83 12.14
N GLN A 450 10.88 -13.29 12.48
CA GLN A 450 12.19 -13.85 12.10
C GLN A 450 12.47 -15.24 12.72
N GLN A 451 11.66 -15.67 13.70
CA GLN A 451 11.70 -17.00 14.29
C GLN A 451 10.52 -17.89 13.86
N GLY A 452 9.74 -17.46 12.85
CA GLY A 452 8.63 -18.22 12.30
C GLY A 452 7.41 -18.31 13.23
N GLN A 453 7.24 -17.36 14.15
CA GLN A 453 6.02 -17.23 14.95
C GLN A 453 5.28 -15.97 14.49
N GLU A 454 4.04 -16.12 14.02
CA GLU A 454 3.14 -14.99 13.76
C GLU A 454 2.70 -14.43 15.13
N THR A 455 3.28 -13.30 15.54
CA THR A 455 2.95 -12.66 16.81
C THR A 455 2.09 -11.43 16.60
N GLU A 456 2.60 -10.38 15.97
CA GLU A 456 1.93 -9.06 15.87
C GLU A 456 2.37 -8.37 14.57
N VAL A 457 1.60 -7.41 14.04
CA VAL A 457 2.02 -6.64 12.85
C VAL A 457 2.91 -5.43 13.18
N ILE A 458 2.96 -5.01 14.45
CA ILE A 458 3.75 -3.86 14.91
C ILE A 458 4.51 -4.31 16.16
N SER A 459 5.82 -4.07 16.20
CA SER A 459 6.66 -4.42 17.34
C SER A 459 6.34 -3.60 18.59
N ASP A 460 6.67 -4.16 19.77
CA ASP A 460 6.63 -3.44 21.06
C ASP A 460 7.40 -2.09 21.00
N ALA A 461 8.54 -2.07 20.29
CA ALA A 461 9.38 -0.89 20.15
C ALA A 461 8.66 0.20 19.34
N GLN A 462 8.07 -0.17 18.20
CA GLN A 462 7.31 0.74 17.37
C GLN A 462 6.01 1.20 18.06
N MET A 463 5.34 0.33 18.82
CA MET A 463 4.18 0.71 19.64
C MET A 463 4.54 1.71 20.76
N ALA A 464 5.72 1.56 21.37
CA ALA A 464 6.24 2.52 22.33
C ALA A 464 6.57 3.87 21.65
N TRP A 465 7.19 3.83 20.47
CA TRP A 465 7.45 5.01 19.66
C TRP A 465 6.16 5.74 19.26
N LEU A 466 5.14 5.03 18.78
CA LEU A 466 3.83 5.60 18.41
C LEU A 466 3.21 6.41 19.57
N ARG A 467 3.27 5.89 20.80
CA ARG A 467 2.80 6.63 21.99
C ARG A 467 3.59 7.91 22.19
N GLN A 468 4.91 7.86 22.05
CA GLN A 468 5.78 9.01 22.23
C GLN A 468 5.54 10.07 21.15
N ASP A 469 5.42 9.64 19.90
CA ASP A 469 5.15 10.49 18.74
C ASP A 469 3.82 11.24 18.92
N LEU A 470 2.74 10.51 19.21
CA LEU A 470 1.43 11.10 19.44
C LEU A 470 1.36 11.96 20.72
N GLN A 471 2.26 11.77 21.70
CA GLN A 471 2.38 12.62 22.89
C GLN A 471 3.29 13.84 22.69
N SER A 472 4.01 13.91 21.57
CA SER A 472 4.91 15.03 21.29
C SER A 472 4.14 16.35 21.21
N ALA A 473 4.79 17.47 21.55
CA ALA A 473 4.17 18.80 21.42
C ALA A 473 3.68 19.04 19.99
N SER A 474 4.46 18.60 19.00
CA SER A 474 4.12 18.61 17.58
C SER A 474 2.76 17.95 17.29
N ALA A 475 2.55 16.73 17.77
CA ALA A 475 1.28 16.03 17.61
C ALA A 475 0.16 16.68 18.44
N GLN A 476 0.46 17.14 19.65
CA GLN A 476 -0.53 17.71 20.56
C GLN A 476 -1.04 19.10 20.12
N ASP A 477 -0.19 19.90 19.47
CA ASP A 477 -0.53 21.21 18.93
C ASP A 477 -1.17 21.16 17.54
N ALA A 478 -1.14 20.00 16.87
CA ALA A 478 -1.74 19.80 15.55
C ALA A 478 -3.27 19.94 15.58
N ASP A 479 -3.81 20.54 14.51
CA ASP A 479 -5.24 20.62 14.25
C ASP A 479 -5.88 19.25 14.03
N TRP A 480 -5.12 18.35 13.40
CA TRP A 480 -5.53 17.01 13.00
C TRP A 480 -4.39 16.02 13.17
N ARG A 481 -4.73 14.76 13.47
CA ARG A 481 -3.80 13.63 13.56
C ARG A 481 -4.26 12.55 12.59
N VAL A 482 -3.38 12.20 11.66
CA VAL A 482 -3.60 11.16 10.66
C VAL A 482 -2.55 10.08 10.85
N VAL A 483 -2.98 8.83 10.92
CA VAL A 483 -2.07 7.68 10.98
C VAL A 483 -2.20 6.88 9.69
N ALA A 484 -1.12 6.33 9.16
CA ALA A 484 -1.17 5.46 7.99
C ALA A 484 -0.31 4.21 8.18
N PHE A 485 -0.86 3.06 7.78
CA PHE A 485 -0.20 1.76 7.87
C PHE A 485 -0.83 0.77 6.89
N HIS A 486 -0.08 -0.20 6.40
CA HIS A 486 -0.53 -1.02 5.28
C HIS A 486 -1.65 -2.00 5.64
N LYS A 487 -1.45 -2.90 6.62
CA LYS A 487 -2.41 -3.95 7.00
C LYS A 487 -3.58 -3.40 7.85
N PRO A 488 -4.83 -3.38 7.35
CA PRO A 488 -5.95 -2.74 8.03
C PRO A 488 -6.46 -3.54 9.23
N VAL A 489 -6.66 -2.87 10.37
CA VAL A 489 -7.35 -3.47 11.54
C VAL A 489 -8.88 -3.49 11.39
N PHE A 490 -9.42 -2.67 10.48
CA PHE A 490 -10.82 -2.68 10.05
C PHE A 490 -10.89 -2.64 8.52
N SER A 491 -11.61 -3.62 7.96
CA SER A 491 -11.79 -3.76 6.53
C SER A 491 -13.08 -4.51 6.22
N GLY A 492 -13.62 -4.30 5.02
CA GLY A 492 -14.69 -5.11 4.45
C GLY A 492 -14.25 -6.51 4.00
N SER A 493 -12.94 -6.75 3.86
CA SER A 493 -12.40 -8.06 3.51
C SER A 493 -11.85 -8.83 4.70
N TYR A 494 -11.49 -10.09 4.46
CA TYR A 494 -11.33 -11.12 5.49
C TYR A 494 -10.17 -10.91 6.46
N HIS A 495 -9.11 -10.20 6.08
CA HIS A 495 -7.85 -10.14 6.84
C HIS A 495 -8.06 -9.59 8.25
N SER A 496 -8.93 -8.59 8.41
CA SER A 496 -9.28 -8.04 9.72
C SER A 496 -9.74 -9.11 10.71
N LEU A 497 -10.70 -9.98 10.37
CA LEU A 497 -11.18 -11.00 11.32
C LEU A 497 -10.52 -12.36 11.18
N GLN A 498 -9.64 -12.57 10.20
CA GLN A 498 -9.01 -13.87 9.97
C GLN A 498 -7.56 -13.93 10.42
N ASP A 499 -6.78 -12.89 10.14
CA ASP A 499 -5.33 -12.93 10.30
C ASP A 499 -4.97 -12.65 11.76
N THR A 500 -4.11 -13.51 12.31
CA THR A 500 -3.85 -13.54 13.76
C THR A 500 -2.96 -12.37 14.17
N ASP A 501 -1.96 -12.03 13.34
CA ASP A 501 -1.07 -10.89 13.52
C ASP A 501 -1.84 -9.57 13.59
N VAL A 502 -2.80 -9.35 12.67
CA VAL A 502 -3.69 -8.18 12.64
C VAL A 502 -4.58 -8.13 13.88
N GLN A 503 -5.15 -9.28 14.27
CA GLN A 503 -6.02 -9.37 15.45
C GLN A 503 -5.27 -9.08 16.75
N ASN A 504 -4.03 -9.56 16.88
CA ASN A 504 -3.23 -9.37 18.10
C ASN A 504 -2.83 -7.90 18.29
N SER A 505 -2.47 -7.19 17.22
CA SER A 505 -2.12 -5.77 17.31
C SER A 505 -3.34 -4.84 17.45
N ARG A 506 -4.53 -5.27 17.02
CA ARG A 506 -5.74 -4.42 16.98
C ARG A 506 -6.03 -3.73 18.31
N ASP A 507 -6.10 -4.50 19.38
CA ASP A 507 -6.61 -4.01 20.66
C ASP A 507 -5.76 -2.88 21.22
N GLU A 508 -4.45 -3.07 21.22
CA GLU A 508 -3.52 -2.06 21.71
C GLU A 508 -3.48 -0.85 20.76
N LEU A 509 -3.49 -1.09 19.45
CA LEU A 509 -3.46 -0.03 18.46
C LEU A 509 -4.68 0.89 18.59
N ILE A 510 -5.91 0.35 18.61
CA ILE A 510 -7.12 1.17 18.73
C ILE A 510 -7.14 1.95 20.05
N GLN A 511 -6.69 1.34 21.15
CA GLN A 511 -6.60 2.03 22.44
C GLN A 511 -5.71 3.28 22.35
N VAL A 512 -4.55 3.16 21.71
CA VAL A 512 -3.60 4.26 21.54
C VAL A 512 -4.17 5.34 20.63
N LEU A 513 -4.67 4.95 19.46
CA LEU A 513 -5.23 5.88 18.48
C LEU A 513 -6.40 6.68 19.07
N THR A 514 -7.30 6.01 19.78
CA THR A 514 -8.45 6.66 20.44
C THR A 514 -7.98 7.56 21.59
N ALA A 515 -7.07 7.09 22.45
CA ALA A 515 -6.59 7.85 23.61
C ALA A 515 -5.83 9.13 23.23
N HIS A 516 -5.23 9.15 22.03
CA HIS A 516 -4.48 10.28 21.51
C HIS A 516 -5.26 11.11 20.47
N GLY A 517 -6.56 10.84 20.28
CA GLY A 517 -7.43 11.63 19.42
C GLY A 517 -7.00 11.62 17.96
N VAL A 518 -6.59 10.46 17.45
CA VAL A 518 -6.34 10.26 16.01
C VAL A 518 -7.66 10.34 15.26
N ASN A 519 -7.71 11.18 14.22
CA ASN A 519 -8.94 11.45 13.50
C ASN A 519 -9.20 10.46 12.37
N VAL A 520 -8.16 10.17 11.58
CA VAL A 520 -8.25 9.31 10.41
C VAL A 520 -7.06 8.34 10.37
N VAL A 521 -7.35 7.08 10.02
CA VAL A 521 -6.36 6.05 9.72
C VAL A 521 -6.46 5.66 8.25
N LEU A 522 -5.33 5.53 7.57
CA LEU A 522 -5.22 5.20 6.15
C LEU A 522 -4.54 3.83 5.96
N SER A 523 -5.14 2.96 5.17
CA SER A 523 -4.63 1.61 4.91
C SER A 523 -4.98 1.08 3.51
N GLY A 524 -4.35 -0.04 3.15
CA GLY A 524 -4.54 -0.77 1.89
C GLY A 524 -4.76 -2.27 2.13
N HIS A 525 -3.97 -3.11 1.45
CA HIS A 525 -3.86 -4.57 1.63
C HIS A 525 -5.05 -5.40 1.14
N ASP A 526 -6.28 -4.96 1.45
CA ASP A 526 -7.50 -5.77 1.33
C ASP A 526 -8.27 -5.59 0.01
N HIS A 527 -7.77 -4.77 -0.91
CA HIS A 527 -8.30 -4.57 -2.28
C HIS A 527 -9.83 -4.41 -2.35
N VAL A 528 -10.38 -3.72 -1.35
CA VAL A 528 -11.78 -3.30 -1.25
C VAL A 528 -11.82 -1.88 -0.70
N ASN A 529 -12.91 -1.15 -0.97
CA ASN A 529 -13.12 0.14 -0.32
C ASN A 529 -13.93 -0.07 0.96
N SER A 530 -13.44 0.42 2.09
CA SER A 530 -14.24 0.43 3.33
C SER A 530 -13.88 1.62 4.21
N PHE A 531 -14.91 2.37 4.62
CA PHE A 531 -14.80 3.49 5.55
C PHE A 531 -15.60 3.18 6.81
N THR A 532 -14.95 3.21 7.96
CA THR A 532 -15.66 3.08 9.23
C THR A 532 -16.43 4.36 9.54
N LYS A 533 -17.47 4.27 10.35
CA LYS A 533 -17.87 5.40 11.21
C LYS A 533 -16.70 5.74 12.15
N PRO A 534 -16.70 6.86 12.87
CA PRO A 534 -15.74 7.03 13.96
C PRO A 534 -15.86 5.88 14.96
N VAL A 535 -14.79 5.13 15.21
CA VAL A 535 -14.80 4.00 16.14
C VAL A 535 -13.92 4.26 17.35
N LYS A 536 -14.30 3.69 18.48
CA LYS A 536 -13.55 3.69 19.74
C LYS A 536 -13.30 2.28 20.21
N TYR A 537 -12.23 2.09 20.97
CA TYR A 537 -12.00 0.85 21.69
C TYR A 537 -13.16 0.55 22.67
N ASP A 538 -13.68 -0.67 22.59
CA ASP A 538 -14.66 -1.21 23.54
C ASP A 538 -14.44 -2.72 23.72
N SER A 539 -13.76 -3.09 24.80
CA SER A 539 -13.56 -4.50 25.21
C SER A 539 -14.84 -5.31 25.44
N GLN A 540 -16.02 -4.67 25.49
CA GLN A 540 -17.31 -5.34 25.64
C GLN A 540 -18.04 -5.54 24.31
N ALA A 541 -17.47 -5.04 23.20
CA ALA A 541 -18.00 -5.28 21.87
C ALA A 541 -18.05 -6.80 21.57
N PRO A 542 -19.10 -7.30 20.88
CA PRO A 542 -19.20 -8.72 20.54
C PRO A 542 -18.04 -9.25 19.69
N ILE A 543 -17.45 -8.38 18.87
CA ILE A 543 -16.32 -8.70 17.99
C ILE A 543 -15.50 -7.42 17.71
N GLY A 544 -14.20 -7.58 17.44
CA GLY A 544 -13.31 -6.50 17.02
C GLY A 544 -12.91 -5.51 18.12
N ASN A 545 -13.44 -5.63 19.34
CA ASN A 545 -13.16 -4.74 20.47
C ASN A 545 -13.32 -3.25 20.14
N ALA A 546 -14.30 -2.92 19.31
CA ALA A 546 -14.61 -1.55 18.94
C ALA A 546 -16.11 -1.31 18.80
N ARG A 547 -16.50 -0.05 19.00
CA ARG A 547 -17.85 0.46 18.79
C ARG A 547 -17.83 1.72 17.93
N ALA A 548 -18.83 1.90 17.09
CA ALA A 548 -19.05 3.16 16.40
C ALA A 548 -19.57 4.25 17.36
N ASP A 549 -19.11 5.48 17.17
CA ASP A 549 -19.65 6.68 17.78
C ASP A 549 -20.71 7.32 16.89
N GLU A 550 -21.95 6.86 17.03
CA GLU A 550 -23.08 7.39 16.29
C GLU A 550 -23.50 8.80 16.72
N SER A 551 -23.01 9.31 17.86
CA SER A 551 -23.38 10.64 18.34
C SER A 551 -22.76 11.77 17.52
N SER A 552 -21.67 11.48 16.82
CA SER A 552 -20.97 12.43 15.94
C SER A 552 -21.63 12.60 14.58
N LEU A 553 -22.52 11.68 14.17
CA LEU A 553 -23.19 11.74 12.87
C LEU A 553 -24.25 12.86 12.88
N ILE A 554 -24.07 13.86 12.03
CA ILE A 554 -25.05 14.95 11.90
C ILE A 554 -26.02 14.68 10.75
N SER A 555 -25.50 14.18 9.63
CA SER A 555 -26.27 14.06 8.40
C SER A 555 -25.66 13.06 7.42
N GLN A 556 -26.55 12.43 6.67
CA GLN A 556 -26.20 11.66 5.48
C GLN A 556 -27.15 12.09 4.36
N ASN A 557 -26.60 12.56 3.23
CA ASN A 557 -27.37 12.90 2.04
C ASN A 557 -26.72 12.27 0.82
N GLY A 558 -27.38 11.28 0.22
CA GLY A 558 -26.80 10.48 -0.87
C GLY A 558 -25.52 9.77 -0.40
N ASN A 559 -24.44 9.97 -1.16
CA ASN A 559 -23.09 9.45 -0.92
C ASN A 559 -22.22 10.38 -0.04
N VAL A 560 -22.83 11.36 0.63
CA VAL A 560 -22.11 12.32 1.49
C VAL A 560 -22.51 12.10 2.95
N THR A 561 -21.52 11.77 3.77
CA THR A 561 -21.68 11.56 5.22
C THR A 561 -20.89 12.60 6.00
N ALA A 562 -21.52 13.30 6.95
CA ALA A 562 -20.85 14.33 7.74
C ALA A 562 -20.90 14.03 9.24
N PHE A 563 -19.72 14.14 9.87
CA PHE A 563 -19.52 14.00 11.31
C PHE A 563 -19.01 15.32 11.91
N GLU A 564 -19.41 15.61 13.14
CA GLU A 564 -18.97 16.79 13.90
C GLU A 564 -18.55 16.40 15.31
N GLU A 565 -17.53 17.12 15.81
CA GLU A 565 -16.95 16.90 17.14
C GLU A 565 -16.63 15.41 17.37
N VAL A 566 -16.03 14.79 16.35
CA VAL A 566 -15.73 13.35 16.36
C VAL A 566 -14.89 12.97 17.56
N ASP A 567 -15.45 12.08 18.38
CA ASP A 567 -14.75 11.37 19.42
C ASP A 567 -14.56 9.93 18.89
N GLY A 568 -13.33 9.53 18.56
CA GLY A 568 -13.00 8.28 17.88
C GLY A 568 -12.24 8.48 16.57
N THR A 569 -11.94 7.38 15.88
CA THR A 569 -11.10 7.37 14.67
C THR A 569 -11.86 6.78 13.49
N VAL A 570 -11.78 7.43 12.32
CA VAL A 570 -12.30 6.89 11.06
C VAL A 570 -11.18 6.11 10.36
N PHE A 571 -11.41 4.83 10.06
CA PHE A 571 -10.48 3.99 9.31
C PHE A 571 -10.90 3.95 7.84
N VAL A 572 -9.94 4.20 6.96
CA VAL A 572 -10.11 4.26 5.51
C VAL A 572 -9.19 3.23 4.87
N THR A 573 -9.80 2.15 4.38
CA THR A 573 -9.13 1.14 3.55
C THR A 573 -9.56 1.35 2.11
N LEU A 574 -8.59 1.53 1.22
CA LEU A 574 -8.83 1.74 -0.21
C LEU A 574 -8.65 0.44 -1.00
N ASN A 575 -9.41 0.33 -2.09
CA ASN A 575 -9.13 -0.60 -3.16
C ASN A 575 -7.83 -0.22 -3.91
N THR A 576 -7.31 -1.16 -4.66
CA THR A 576 -6.03 -1.07 -5.37
C THR A 576 -6.00 -0.02 -6.50
N ALA A 577 -4.82 0.55 -6.73
CA ALA A 577 -4.46 1.30 -7.94
C ALA A 577 -3.88 0.40 -9.06
N GLY A 578 -3.63 -0.87 -8.74
CA GLY A 578 -3.30 -1.98 -9.64
C GLY A 578 -4.54 -2.82 -9.98
N ARG A 579 -4.37 -4.09 -10.36
CA ARG A 579 -5.44 -4.92 -10.96
C ARG A 579 -6.00 -6.03 -10.07
N LYS A 580 -5.51 -6.17 -8.86
CA LYS A 580 -5.86 -7.28 -7.97
C LYS A 580 -7.22 -7.06 -7.31
N LEU A 581 -7.98 -8.13 -7.11
CA LEU A 581 -9.38 -8.07 -6.68
C LEU A 581 -9.60 -8.97 -5.49
N TYR A 582 -10.24 -8.43 -4.44
CA TYR A 582 -10.79 -9.17 -3.31
C TYR A 582 -12.32 -9.05 -3.27
N ASP A 583 -12.95 -9.89 -2.45
CA ASP A 583 -14.36 -9.75 -2.09
C ASP A 583 -14.53 -8.92 -0.80
N ASP A 584 -15.63 -8.17 -0.74
CA ASP A 584 -16.14 -7.55 0.48
C ASP A 584 -16.95 -8.59 1.27
N ILE A 585 -16.22 -9.58 1.78
CA ILE A 585 -16.77 -10.85 2.27
C ILE A 585 -17.78 -10.67 3.41
N TYR A 586 -17.70 -9.60 4.18
CA TYR A 586 -18.59 -9.39 5.32
C TYR A 586 -19.99 -8.87 4.93
N ASN A 587 -20.16 -8.40 3.68
CA ASN A 587 -21.47 -8.08 3.13
C ASN A 587 -22.18 -9.31 2.52
N GLU A 588 -21.50 -10.44 2.45
CA GLU A 588 -22.08 -11.71 1.98
C GLU A 588 -22.84 -12.46 3.08
N SER A 589 -23.70 -13.40 2.67
CA SER A 589 -24.40 -14.25 3.61
C SER A 589 -23.45 -15.13 4.42
N LEU A 590 -23.77 -15.39 5.69
CA LEU A 590 -22.93 -16.25 6.55
C LEU A 590 -22.68 -17.65 5.95
N ASP A 591 -23.61 -18.21 5.17
CA ASP A 591 -23.41 -19.47 4.44
C ASP A 591 -22.37 -19.33 3.32
N HIS A 592 -22.40 -18.21 2.60
CA HIS A 592 -21.37 -17.90 1.60
C HIS A 592 -20.00 -17.77 2.26
N ILE A 593 -19.89 -17.00 3.35
CA ILE A 593 -18.65 -16.88 4.13
C ILE A 593 -18.15 -18.26 4.57
N ALA A 594 -19.02 -19.11 5.13
CA ALA A 594 -18.62 -20.46 5.55
C ALA A 594 -18.15 -21.33 4.38
N LYS A 595 -18.81 -21.22 3.22
CA LYS A 595 -18.45 -21.95 1.99
C LYS A 595 -17.05 -21.56 1.51
N VAL A 596 -16.79 -20.27 1.33
CA VAL A 596 -15.59 -19.76 0.65
C VAL A 596 -14.43 -19.43 1.59
N ARG A 597 -14.72 -19.07 2.85
CA ARG A 597 -13.77 -18.69 3.91
C ARG A 597 -14.19 -19.28 5.28
N PRO A 598 -14.11 -20.61 5.46
CA PRO A 598 -14.59 -21.26 6.68
C PRO A 598 -13.91 -20.78 7.97
N ASN A 599 -12.64 -20.34 7.91
CA ASN A 599 -11.94 -19.78 9.07
C ASN A 599 -12.50 -18.41 9.48
N THR A 600 -12.86 -17.57 8.51
CA THR A 600 -13.57 -16.31 8.78
C THR A 600 -14.91 -16.59 9.49
N ALA A 601 -15.69 -17.57 9.00
CA ALA A 601 -16.94 -17.96 9.65
C ALA A 601 -16.73 -18.51 11.08
N ARG A 602 -15.63 -19.25 11.33
CA ARG A 602 -15.25 -19.70 12.68
C ARG A 602 -14.89 -18.53 13.59
N ASN A 603 -14.17 -17.53 13.08
CA ASN A 603 -13.76 -16.36 13.85
C ASN A 603 -14.96 -15.44 14.17
N LEU A 604 -15.98 -15.44 13.32
CA LEU A 604 -17.30 -14.87 13.64
C LEU A 604 -18.02 -15.66 14.75
N GLY A 605 -17.65 -16.91 15.00
CA GLY A 605 -18.16 -17.75 16.09
C GLY A 605 -18.94 -18.99 15.64
N ALA A 606 -19.03 -19.28 14.34
CA ALA A 606 -19.75 -20.44 13.82
C ALA A 606 -18.96 -21.74 14.06
N THR A 607 -19.69 -22.85 14.23
CA THR A 607 -19.11 -24.18 14.03
C THR A 607 -19.29 -24.56 12.57
N VAL A 608 -18.18 -24.77 11.86
CA VAL A 608 -18.18 -25.13 10.43
C VAL A 608 -17.58 -26.53 10.25
N GLU A 609 -18.26 -27.41 9.54
CA GLU A 609 -17.77 -28.76 9.22
C GLU A 609 -17.72 -28.94 7.70
N ASN A 610 -16.73 -29.68 7.21
CA ASN A 610 -16.70 -30.08 5.81
C ASN A 610 -17.52 -31.37 5.66
N ILE A 611 -18.65 -31.29 4.95
CA ILE A 611 -19.58 -32.40 4.71
C ILE A 611 -19.69 -32.58 3.20
N ASN A 612 -19.27 -33.76 2.70
CA ASN A 612 -19.27 -34.09 1.28
C ASN A 612 -18.51 -33.08 0.38
N GLY A 613 -17.45 -32.46 0.90
CA GLY A 613 -16.64 -31.48 0.17
C GLY A 613 -17.13 -30.04 0.31
N GLU A 614 -18.24 -29.78 0.98
CA GLU A 614 -18.77 -28.43 1.22
C GLU A 614 -18.60 -28.03 2.68
N ASN A 615 -18.20 -26.78 2.92
CA ASN A 615 -18.12 -26.22 4.26
C ASN A 615 -19.51 -25.72 4.68
N ILE A 616 -20.07 -26.32 5.74
CA ILE A 616 -21.44 -26.07 6.20
C ILE A 616 -21.41 -25.68 7.67
N ILE A 617 -22.24 -24.72 8.06
CA ILE A 617 -22.43 -24.32 9.46
C ILE A 617 -23.26 -25.38 10.19
N THR A 618 -22.68 -26.06 11.17
CA THR A 618 -23.33 -27.10 11.98
C THR A 618 -23.73 -26.62 13.38
N GLY A 619 -23.28 -25.42 13.80
CA GLY A 619 -23.56 -24.88 15.12
C GLY A 619 -23.25 -23.39 15.27
N ASN A 620 -23.72 -22.79 16.36
CA ASN A 620 -23.47 -21.38 16.75
C ASN A 620 -23.85 -20.31 15.70
N ARG A 621 -24.76 -20.65 14.76
CA ARG A 621 -25.18 -19.75 13.67
C ARG A 621 -25.67 -18.38 14.16
N GLU A 622 -26.52 -18.37 15.19
CA GLU A 622 -27.07 -17.11 15.73
C GLU A 622 -25.99 -16.21 16.35
N LEU A 623 -24.95 -16.79 16.95
CA LEU A 623 -23.83 -16.01 17.49
C LEU A 623 -23.03 -15.39 16.33
N ALA A 624 -22.69 -16.20 15.33
CA ALA A 624 -21.91 -15.74 14.19
C ALA A 624 -22.66 -14.68 13.37
N GLN A 625 -23.97 -14.83 13.18
CA GLN A 625 -24.78 -13.82 12.53
C GLN A 625 -24.80 -12.51 13.33
N ARG A 626 -24.98 -12.57 14.65
CA ARG A 626 -24.93 -11.34 15.49
C ARG A 626 -23.57 -10.65 15.41
N ASN A 627 -22.48 -11.40 15.36
CA ASN A 627 -21.15 -10.84 15.25
C ASN A 627 -20.91 -10.22 13.86
N LEU A 628 -21.40 -10.87 12.79
CA LEU A 628 -21.35 -10.34 11.42
C LEU A 628 -22.16 -9.04 11.31
N ASP A 629 -23.40 -9.05 11.79
CA ASP A 629 -24.28 -7.87 11.80
C ASP A 629 -23.63 -6.74 12.59
N TYR A 630 -23.05 -7.04 13.77
CA TYR A 630 -22.35 -6.05 14.58
C TYR A 630 -21.13 -5.46 13.86
N TRP A 631 -20.29 -6.30 13.26
CA TRP A 631 -19.12 -5.85 12.51
C TRP A 631 -19.50 -4.85 11.42
N ASN A 632 -20.55 -5.15 10.64
CA ASN A 632 -21.03 -4.26 9.58
C ASN A 632 -21.60 -2.94 10.14
N THR A 633 -22.03 -2.87 11.41
CA THR A 633 -22.46 -1.58 12.01
C THR A 633 -21.32 -0.59 12.23
N LEU A 634 -20.06 -1.06 12.23
CA LEU A 634 -18.88 -0.21 12.36
C LEU A 634 -18.62 0.62 11.10
N PHE A 635 -19.17 0.22 9.96
CA PHE A 635 -18.92 0.86 8.67
C PHE A 635 -20.03 1.83 8.28
N MET A 636 -19.63 2.93 7.63
CA MET A 636 -20.55 3.80 6.91
C MET A 636 -20.59 3.44 5.42
N TYR A 637 -19.50 2.88 4.90
CA TYR A 637 -19.36 2.48 3.52
C TYR A 637 -18.47 1.25 3.41
N GLN A 638 -18.90 0.28 2.60
CA GLN A 638 -18.13 -0.89 2.19
C GLN A 638 -18.52 -1.22 0.74
N ASN A 639 -17.54 -1.55 -0.09
CA ASN A 639 -17.78 -1.92 -1.47
C ASN A 639 -16.66 -2.78 -2.04
N GLN A 640 -17.06 -3.75 -2.85
CA GLN A 640 -16.22 -4.51 -3.76
C GLN A 640 -16.26 -3.84 -5.15
N PRO A 641 -15.23 -3.07 -5.56
CA PRO A 641 -15.34 -2.21 -6.76
C PRO A 641 -15.37 -2.97 -8.08
N ALA A 642 -14.85 -4.20 -8.11
CA ALA A 642 -14.89 -5.08 -9.26
C ALA A 642 -15.22 -6.51 -8.84
N ASN A 643 -16.05 -7.17 -9.64
CA ASN A 643 -16.50 -8.54 -9.42
C ASN A 643 -16.02 -9.43 -10.57
N ALA A 644 -15.51 -10.60 -10.24
CA ALA A 644 -15.11 -11.66 -11.14
C ALA A 644 -16.00 -12.90 -10.92
N PRO A 645 -16.34 -13.68 -11.98
CA PRO A 645 -17.21 -14.85 -11.86
C PRO A 645 -16.79 -15.86 -10.77
N GLY A 646 -15.50 -15.88 -10.43
CA GLY A 646 -14.96 -16.79 -9.44
C GLY A 646 -15.33 -16.48 -7.98
N PHE A 647 -15.74 -15.25 -7.64
CA PHE A 647 -16.17 -14.91 -6.28
C PHE A 647 -17.41 -15.70 -5.82
N VAL A 648 -18.23 -16.20 -6.76
CA VAL A 648 -19.43 -17.00 -6.45
C VAL A 648 -19.10 -18.28 -5.65
N ASN A 649 -17.92 -18.87 -5.88
CA ASN A 649 -17.57 -20.17 -5.33
C ASN A 649 -16.28 -20.20 -4.52
N THR A 650 -15.47 -19.14 -4.60
CA THR A 650 -14.17 -19.04 -3.93
C THR A 650 -13.91 -17.58 -3.61
N HIS A 651 -13.26 -17.30 -2.48
CA HIS A 651 -12.53 -16.03 -2.40
C HIS A 651 -11.39 -16.09 -3.41
N GLN A 652 -11.34 -15.12 -4.30
CA GLN A 652 -10.31 -15.04 -5.32
C GLN A 652 -9.36 -13.89 -5.05
N ASN A 653 -8.12 -14.09 -5.48
CA ASN A 653 -7.08 -13.08 -5.52
C ASN A 653 -6.70 -12.86 -6.99
N SER A 654 -7.70 -12.48 -7.78
CA SER A 654 -7.61 -12.42 -9.24
C SER A 654 -7.07 -11.06 -9.69
N ARG A 655 -6.29 -11.03 -10.77
CA ARG A 655 -5.67 -9.82 -11.34
C ARG A 655 -6.34 -9.31 -12.61
N GLU A 656 -7.66 -9.45 -12.66
CA GLU A 656 -8.47 -9.06 -13.83
C GLU A 656 -9.14 -7.69 -13.63
N GLY A 657 -8.82 -6.99 -12.54
CA GLY A 657 -9.44 -5.73 -12.17
C GLY A 657 -9.22 -4.63 -13.20
N THR A 658 -10.31 -4.00 -13.60
CA THR A 658 -10.34 -2.84 -14.50
C THR A 658 -10.83 -1.58 -13.80
N THR A 659 -11.16 -1.71 -12.51
CA THR A 659 -11.63 -0.65 -11.64
C THR A 659 -10.57 -0.38 -10.59
N GLN A 660 -10.05 0.85 -10.59
CA GLN A 660 -9.06 1.34 -9.65
C GLN A 660 -9.65 2.49 -8.85
N ASN A 661 -9.12 2.70 -7.64
CA ASN A 661 -9.59 3.75 -6.76
C ASN A 661 -8.42 4.59 -6.23
N TYR A 662 -8.76 5.84 -5.90
CA TYR A 662 -7.93 6.74 -5.11
C TYR A 662 -8.85 7.61 -4.26
N ALA A 663 -8.32 8.21 -3.20
CA ALA A 663 -9.05 9.19 -2.41
C ALA A 663 -8.32 10.53 -2.37
N THR A 664 -9.06 11.63 -2.41
CA THR A 664 -8.52 12.98 -2.21
C THR A 664 -8.91 13.48 -0.84
N TYR A 665 -7.96 14.06 -0.13
CA TYR A 665 -8.13 14.63 1.20
C TYR A 665 -7.96 16.14 1.08
N ASN A 666 -9.02 16.90 1.35
CA ASN A 666 -8.98 18.34 1.46
C ASN A 666 -9.04 18.70 2.94
N ILE A 667 -7.92 19.20 3.48
CA ILE A 667 -7.78 19.49 4.90
C ILE A 667 -7.69 20.99 5.12
N THR A 668 -8.43 21.48 6.10
CA THR A 668 -8.36 22.84 6.65
C THR A 668 -8.24 22.77 8.17
N PRO A 669 -7.95 23.85 8.89
CA PRO A 669 -7.97 23.84 10.35
C PRO A 669 -9.34 23.45 10.95
N ASP A 670 -10.42 23.60 10.19
CA ASP A 670 -11.82 23.44 10.62
C ASP A 670 -12.43 22.08 10.25
N TYR A 671 -11.98 21.45 9.15
CA TYR A 671 -12.50 20.16 8.68
C TYR A 671 -11.49 19.34 7.86
N ILE A 672 -11.71 18.02 7.82
CA ILE A 672 -11.16 17.09 6.84
C ILE A 672 -12.31 16.66 5.93
N GLU A 673 -12.17 16.84 4.62
CA GLU A 673 -13.05 16.22 3.62
C GLU A 673 -12.28 15.13 2.88
N VAL A 674 -12.87 13.94 2.78
CA VAL A 674 -12.31 12.80 2.07
C VAL A 674 -13.29 12.39 0.98
N THR A 675 -12.81 12.30 -0.25
CA THR A 675 -13.62 11.90 -1.40
C THR A 675 -12.98 10.68 -2.07
N LEU A 676 -13.74 9.60 -2.18
CA LEU A 676 -13.38 8.38 -2.90
C LEU A 676 -13.72 8.53 -4.38
N TRP A 677 -12.71 8.32 -5.22
CA TRP A 677 -12.83 8.33 -6.66
C TRP A 677 -12.63 6.94 -7.23
N GLN A 678 -13.29 6.67 -8.34
CA GLN A 678 -13.16 5.42 -9.08
C GLN A 678 -12.89 5.70 -10.56
N VAL A 679 -11.94 4.96 -11.12
CA VAL A 679 -11.62 4.94 -12.54
C VAL A 679 -11.86 3.52 -13.06
N SER A 680 -12.60 3.36 -14.16
CA SER A 680 -13.02 2.05 -14.65
C SER A 680 -12.81 1.92 -16.16
N GLY A 681 -12.12 0.87 -16.59
CA GLY A 681 -11.94 0.55 -18.01
C GLY A 681 -10.61 -0.17 -18.29
N GLU A 682 -10.52 -0.77 -19.47
CA GLU A 682 -9.33 -1.49 -19.95
C GLU A 682 -8.32 -0.55 -20.61
N LEU A 683 -7.03 -0.90 -20.54
CA LEU A 683 -6.00 -0.21 -21.31
C LEU A 683 -6.23 -0.31 -22.81
N GLY A 684 -5.79 0.71 -23.55
CA GLY A 684 -5.98 0.80 -25.01
C GLY A 684 -7.40 1.21 -25.44
N VAL A 685 -8.33 1.32 -24.49
CA VAL A 685 -9.64 1.96 -24.64
C VAL A 685 -9.68 3.18 -23.70
N ASP A 686 -10.54 4.16 -23.97
CA ASP A 686 -10.76 5.25 -23.03
C ASP A 686 -11.29 4.69 -21.70
N ARG A 687 -10.53 4.90 -20.62
CA ARG A 687 -10.81 4.40 -19.26
C ARG A 687 -11.82 5.27 -18.49
N GLY A 688 -12.51 6.17 -19.20
CA GLY A 688 -13.53 7.06 -18.64
C GLY A 688 -12.95 8.11 -17.70
N GLU A 689 -13.81 9.03 -17.24
CA GLU A 689 -13.44 10.03 -16.23
C GLU A 689 -13.67 9.50 -14.82
N PRO A 690 -12.89 9.94 -13.81
CA PRO A 690 -13.12 9.56 -12.43
C PRO A 690 -14.55 9.89 -11.97
N ILE A 691 -15.17 8.96 -11.26
CA ILE A 691 -16.49 9.16 -10.63
C ILE A 691 -16.34 9.22 -9.11
N GLU A 692 -17.04 10.17 -8.48
CA GLU A 692 -17.16 10.25 -7.03
C GLU A 692 -18.07 9.10 -6.55
N ILE A 693 -17.56 8.27 -5.64
CA ILE A 693 -18.28 7.11 -5.11
C ILE A 693 -18.84 7.38 -3.73
N GLU A 694 -18.02 7.88 -2.83
CA GLU A 694 -18.37 8.16 -1.44
C GLU A 694 -17.57 9.37 -0.97
N ARG A 695 -18.16 10.24 -0.18
CA ARG A 695 -17.50 11.39 0.43
C ARG A 695 -17.87 11.48 1.89
N PHE A 696 -16.88 11.71 2.76
CA PHE A 696 -17.16 12.04 4.14
C PHE A 696 -16.43 13.29 4.61
N ILE A 697 -17.02 13.95 5.60
CA ILE A 697 -16.48 15.17 6.21
C ILE A 697 -16.41 14.97 7.71
N ILE A 698 -15.24 15.25 8.31
CA ILE A 698 -15.03 15.35 9.75
C ILE A 698 -14.84 16.84 10.09
N SER A 699 -15.71 17.38 10.93
CA SER A 699 -15.76 18.80 11.31
C SER A 699 -15.48 19.00 12.80
N LYS A 700 -14.82 20.11 13.16
CA LYS A 700 -14.69 20.57 14.56
C LYS A 700 -15.94 21.26 15.12
N GLY A 701 -16.99 21.43 14.32
CA GLY A 701 -18.23 22.11 14.71
C GLY A 701 -18.14 23.62 14.81
N THR A 702 -17.17 24.22 14.12
CA THR A 702 -17.07 25.67 14.01
C THR A 702 -18.10 26.21 13.02
N ALA A 703 -18.49 27.49 13.15
CA ALA A 703 -19.47 28.10 12.25
C ALA A 703 -19.07 28.00 10.76
N ASN A 704 -17.76 28.05 10.47
CA ASN A 704 -17.21 27.85 9.12
C ASN A 704 -17.41 26.41 8.65
N ALA A 705 -17.10 25.44 9.51
CA ALA A 705 -17.26 24.03 9.19
C ALA A 705 -18.75 23.66 9.00
N THR A 706 -19.65 24.18 9.84
CA THR A 706 -21.10 24.01 9.68
C THR A 706 -21.60 24.60 8.36
N ALA A 707 -21.12 25.80 7.97
CA ALA A 707 -21.49 26.41 6.69
C ALA A 707 -20.98 25.58 5.50
N TYR A 708 -19.76 25.04 5.60
CA TYR A 708 -19.20 24.16 4.59
C TYR A 708 -19.98 22.86 4.46
N VAL A 709 -20.22 22.15 5.57
CA VAL A 709 -21.00 20.90 5.62
C VAL A 709 -22.38 21.12 5.00
N ASN A 710 -23.09 22.18 5.38
CA ASN A 710 -24.38 22.52 4.77
C ASN A 710 -24.29 22.77 3.26
N SER A 711 -23.23 23.43 2.79
CA SER A 711 -22.99 23.63 1.36
C SER A 711 -22.70 22.31 0.64
N ALA A 712 -21.82 21.46 1.18
CA ALA A 712 -21.47 20.17 0.60
C ALA A 712 -22.69 19.24 0.50
N LEU A 713 -23.55 19.23 1.53
CA LEU A 713 -24.81 18.51 1.54
C LEU A 713 -25.85 19.11 0.57
N GLY A 714 -25.85 20.44 0.41
CA GLY A 714 -26.76 21.19 -0.44
C GLY A 714 -26.41 21.15 -1.94
N ARG A 715 -25.14 20.90 -2.30
CA ARG A 715 -24.71 20.69 -3.70
C ARG A 715 -25.45 19.54 -4.39
N LEU A 716 -26.09 18.64 -3.64
CA LEU A 716 -26.94 17.57 -4.16
C LEU A 716 -28.42 17.97 -4.33
N ALA A 717 -28.87 19.06 -3.70
CA ALA A 717 -30.26 19.53 -3.82
C ALA A 717 -30.51 20.32 -5.11
N ASP A 718 -29.47 20.97 -5.66
CA ASP A 718 -29.54 21.77 -6.90
C ASP A 718 -29.14 20.97 -8.16
N THR A 719 -28.77 19.69 -8.06
CA THR A 719 -28.41 18.88 -9.24
C THR A 719 -29.58 18.20 -9.94
N ASP A 720 -30.81 18.34 -9.44
CA ASP A 720 -32.02 17.77 -10.06
C ASP A 720 -32.89 18.81 -10.80
N GLU A 721 -32.63 20.11 -10.67
CA GLU A 721 -33.29 21.15 -11.48
C GLU A 721 -32.25 22.21 -11.90
N ASP A 722 -32.20 22.48 -13.22
CA ASP A 722 -31.48 23.59 -13.88
C ASP A 722 -30.13 23.28 -14.58
N LEU A 723 -30.21 22.53 -15.68
CA LEU A 723 -29.34 22.77 -16.83
C LEU A 723 -29.69 24.11 -17.48
N VAL A 724 -29.10 25.21 -16.99
CA VAL A 724 -29.04 26.48 -17.71
C VAL A 724 -27.76 26.50 -18.56
N PRO A 725 -27.84 26.76 -19.88
CA PRO A 725 -26.65 26.86 -20.71
C PRO A 725 -25.87 28.13 -20.34
N VAL A 726 -24.59 27.98 -20.02
CA VAL A 726 -23.66 29.12 -19.86
C VAL A 726 -23.23 29.56 -21.26
N GLU A 727 -23.53 30.81 -21.60
CA GLU A 727 -23.04 31.48 -22.81
C GLU A 727 -21.52 31.73 -22.70
N ASP A 728 -20.81 31.52 -23.81
CA ASP A 728 -19.38 31.73 -24.00
C ASP A 728 -18.92 33.15 -23.62
N GLU A 729 -17.95 33.27 -22.71
CA GLU A 729 -17.04 34.42 -22.65
C GLU A 729 -15.61 34.00 -23.02
N GLU A 730 -15.06 34.74 -24.00
CA GLU A 730 -13.76 34.59 -24.66
C GLU A 730 -12.57 34.38 -23.69
N ILE A 731 -11.95 33.20 -23.78
CA ILE A 731 -10.56 32.99 -23.31
C ILE A 731 -9.61 33.40 -24.43
N LYS A 732 -8.81 34.44 -24.17
CA LYS A 732 -7.73 34.92 -25.06
C LYS A 732 -6.60 33.90 -25.11
N GLN A 733 -6.27 33.44 -26.32
CA GLN A 733 -5.15 32.57 -26.62
C GLN A 733 -3.77 33.23 -26.37
N PRO A 734 -2.73 32.47 -25.97
CA PRO A 734 -1.36 32.95 -26.02
C PRO A 734 -0.77 32.84 -27.42
N VAL A 735 0.10 33.81 -27.71
CA VAL A 735 0.69 34.19 -29.00
C VAL A 735 1.72 33.16 -29.50
N ALA A 736 1.67 32.87 -30.81
CA ALA A 736 2.64 32.06 -31.54
C ALA A 736 4.04 32.71 -31.61
N VAL A 737 5.09 31.91 -31.42
CA VAL A 737 6.48 32.26 -31.77
C VAL A 737 6.93 31.37 -32.92
N GLY A 738 7.49 32.02 -33.95
CA GLY A 738 7.69 31.48 -35.28
C GLY A 738 8.82 30.45 -35.44
N GLN A 739 8.68 29.71 -36.55
CA GLN A 739 9.68 28.84 -37.15
C GLN A 739 10.96 29.58 -37.51
N ASP A 740 12.11 28.92 -37.32
CA ASP A 740 13.20 28.96 -38.29
C ASP A 740 13.91 27.61 -38.36
N ASP A 741 14.09 27.14 -39.60
CA ASP A 741 14.73 25.90 -40.04
C ASP A 741 16.26 25.89 -39.82
N LYS A 742 16.81 24.73 -39.43
CA LYS A 742 17.83 23.96 -40.21
C LYS A 742 18.35 22.70 -39.47
N SER A 743 18.30 21.58 -40.19
CA SER A 743 18.55 20.15 -39.89
C SER A 743 20.03 19.74 -39.61
N PRO A 744 20.40 18.44 -39.51
CA PRO A 744 19.92 17.33 -38.64
C PRO A 744 21.07 16.49 -37.99
N VAL A 745 20.77 15.71 -36.94
CA VAL A 745 21.48 14.44 -36.63
C VAL A 745 20.47 13.43 -36.09
N ALA A 746 20.56 12.19 -36.59
CA ALA A 746 19.60 11.11 -36.41
C ALA A 746 19.93 10.18 -35.22
N VAL A 747 18.90 9.74 -34.49
CA VAL A 747 18.81 8.40 -33.87
C VAL A 747 17.35 7.96 -33.98
N GLY A 748 17.13 6.75 -34.48
CA GLY A 748 15.83 6.23 -34.90
C GLY A 748 15.05 5.57 -33.77
N ALA A 749 13.75 5.89 -33.71
CA ALA A 749 12.73 5.09 -33.05
C ALA A 749 11.71 4.65 -34.13
N SER A 750 11.40 3.36 -34.15
CA SER A 750 10.48 2.73 -35.11
C SER A 750 9.04 3.18 -34.88
N GLN A 751 8.45 3.82 -35.89
CA GLN A 751 7.06 4.27 -35.90
C GLN A 751 6.09 3.11 -36.18
N ALA A 752 5.07 2.96 -35.34
CA ALA A 752 3.78 2.39 -35.72
C ALA A 752 2.93 3.50 -36.38
N THR A 753 2.64 3.35 -37.66
CA THR A 753 1.82 4.30 -38.44
C THR A 753 0.33 4.14 -38.14
N TYR A 754 -0.30 5.15 -37.53
CA TYR A 754 -1.75 5.34 -37.49
C TYR A 754 -2.18 6.27 -38.62
N THR A 755 -3.09 5.81 -39.48
CA THR A 755 -3.68 6.63 -40.55
C THR A 755 -4.99 7.25 -40.06
N ILE A 756 -4.99 8.55 -39.81
CA ILE A 756 -6.20 9.33 -39.49
C ILE A 756 -6.87 9.74 -40.81
N ASN A 757 -8.08 9.24 -41.07
CA ASN A 757 -8.96 9.76 -42.11
C ASN A 757 -10.08 10.57 -41.47
N THR A 758 -9.98 11.89 -41.55
CA THR A 758 -11.08 12.81 -41.23
C THR A 758 -12.14 12.79 -42.32
N ARG A 759 -13.42 12.57 -41.96
CA ARG A 759 -14.53 13.05 -42.78
C ARG A 759 -15.73 13.48 -41.94
N SER A 760 -16.19 14.67 -42.28
CA SER A 760 -17.30 15.47 -41.75
C SER A 760 -18.69 14.86 -41.98
N GLY A 761 -19.53 14.92 -40.94
CA GLY A 761 -20.95 15.30 -40.91
C GLY A 761 -21.97 14.65 -41.85
N SER A 762 -22.98 13.98 -41.27
CA SER A 762 -24.40 14.34 -41.39
C SER A 762 -25.33 13.37 -40.64
N THR A 763 -26.32 13.95 -39.96
CA THR A 763 -27.55 13.39 -39.36
C THR A 763 -28.26 12.26 -40.14
N GLN A 764 -28.79 11.23 -39.46
CA GLN A 764 -30.24 10.94 -39.27
C GLN A 764 -30.53 9.48 -38.79
N THR A 765 -31.37 9.39 -37.74
CA THR A 765 -32.44 8.41 -37.42
C THR A 765 -32.26 6.87 -37.45
N ASP A 766 -32.63 6.27 -36.31
CA ASP A 766 -33.30 4.98 -36.05
C ASP A 766 -33.52 3.99 -37.21
N GLN A 767 -33.09 2.73 -37.01
CA GLN A 767 -33.98 1.56 -37.05
C GLN A 767 -33.28 0.26 -36.59
N ARG A 768 -33.95 -0.48 -35.70
CA ARG A 768 -33.71 -1.91 -35.41
C ARG A 768 -33.90 -2.76 -36.67
N VAL A 769 -32.95 -3.66 -36.96
CA VAL A 769 -33.22 -4.98 -37.58
C VAL A 769 -32.17 -5.99 -37.10
N SER A 770 -32.64 -7.04 -36.44
CA SER A 770 -31.98 -8.33 -36.22
C SER A 770 -31.86 -9.13 -37.50
N LEU A 771 -30.78 -9.89 -37.72
CA LEU A 771 -30.81 -11.17 -38.43
C LEU A 771 -29.52 -11.99 -38.23
N SER A 772 -29.76 -13.29 -38.16
CA SER A 772 -28.95 -14.47 -37.90
C SER A 772 -28.10 -14.96 -39.08
N ALA A 773 -27.04 -15.73 -38.79
CA ALA A 773 -26.50 -16.81 -39.63
C ALA A 773 -25.82 -17.84 -38.71
N GLU A 774 -26.49 -18.93 -38.38
CA GLU A 774 -26.42 -20.25 -39.04
C GLU A 774 -25.08 -20.98 -38.85
N SER A 775 -25.19 -22.03 -38.04
CA SER A 775 -24.25 -23.10 -37.79
C SER A 775 -24.36 -24.21 -38.86
N SER A 776 -23.27 -24.92 -39.09
CA SER A 776 -23.30 -26.27 -39.69
C SER A 776 -22.48 -27.22 -38.81
N SER A 777 -23.18 -28.14 -38.16
CA SER A 777 -22.62 -29.31 -37.48
C SER A 777 -22.75 -30.54 -38.38
N SER A 778 -21.79 -31.47 -38.27
CA SER A 778 -21.93 -32.85 -38.73
C SER A 778 -22.04 -33.76 -37.52
N ALA A 779 -23.07 -34.60 -37.55
CA ALA A 779 -23.50 -35.51 -36.50
C ALA A 779 -22.69 -36.81 -36.44
N GLU A 780 -22.73 -37.47 -35.28
CA GLU A 780 -22.91 -38.93 -35.20
C GLU A 780 -23.70 -39.27 -33.93
N ALA A 781 -24.64 -40.22 -34.07
CA ALA A 781 -25.66 -40.58 -33.10
C ALA A 781 -25.62 -42.07 -32.79
N SER A 782 -25.97 -42.47 -31.56
CA SER A 782 -26.53 -43.80 -31.27
C SER A 782 -27.28 -43.84 -29.92
N ASN A 783 -28.55 -43.46 -29.96
CA ASN A 783 -29.78 -44.24 -29.72
C ASN A 783 -29.96 -45.23 -28.52
N LEU A 784 -31.21 -45.20 -27.99
CA LEU A 784 -32.04 -46.21 -27.26
C LEU A 784 -32.00 -46.17 -25.70
N THR A 785 -33.11 -46.16 -24.92
CA THR A 785 -34.56 -46.41 -25.13
C THR A 785 -35.38 -45.90 -23.93
N GLU A 786 -36.61 -45.40 -24.21
CA GLU A 786 -37.94 -45.56 -23.56
C GLU A 786 -38.03 -46.17 -22.13
N GLU A 787 -38.96 -45.80 -21.21
CA GLU A 787 -40.37 -45.41 -21.39
C GLU A 787 -41.02 -44.95 -20.06
N ASN A 788 -42.14 -44.23 -20.22
CA ASN A 788 -43.35 -44.16 -19.37
C ASN A 788 -43.67 -42.89 -18.53
N GLU A 789 -44.83 -42.37 -18.94
CA GLU A 789 -45.60 -41.19 -18.59
C GLU A 789 -46.39 -41.37 -17.28
N GLU A 790 -46.77 -40.27 -16.62
CA GLU A 790 -48.19 -39.84 -16.55
C GLU A 790 -48.35 -38.48 -15.82
N GLU A 791 -48.93 -37.53 -16.57
CA GLU A 791 -49.95 -36.52 -16.21
C GLU A 791 -49.75 -35.51 -15.04
N LEU A 792 -49.39 -34.28 -15.44
CA LEU A 792 -50.09 -32.97 -15.32
C LEU A 792 -51.48 -32.89 -14.60
N PRO A 793 -52.06 -31.70 -14.25
CA PRO A 793 -51.67 -30.33 -14.63
C PRO A 793 -51.73 -29.21 -13.56
N THR A 794 -50.86 -28.22 -13.78
CA THR A 794 -51.01 -26.74 -13.79
C THR A 794 -52.24 -26.02 -13.18
N THR A 795 -51.99 -24.89 -12.47
CA THR A 795 -52.35 -23.46 -12.76
C THR A 795 -52.12 -22.65 -11.46
N GLY A 796 -51.35 -21.55 -11.40
CA GLY A 796 -51.58 -20.22 -12.00
C GLY A 796 -52.75 -19.52 -11.28
N ALA A 797 -52.75 -18.29 -10.75
CA ALA A 797 -51.83 -17.16 -10.71
C ALA A 797 -52.46 -16.03 -9.83
N SER A 798 -51.65 -15.02 -9.49
CA SER A 798 -51.98 -13.57 -9.46
C SER A 798 -52.62 -12.86 -8.24
N SER A 799 -51.83 -11.90 -7.74
CA SER A 799 -52.12 -10.45 -7.53
C SER A 799 -53.08 -9.97 -6.43
N MET A 800 -52.63 -9.04 -5.57
CA MET A 800 -52.88 -7.58 -5.68
C MET A 800 -52.55 -6.78 -4.39
N LEU A 801 -51.93 -5.61 -4.62
CA LEU A 801 -52.06 -4.28 -3.98
C LEU A 801 -52.63 -4.10 -2.55
N GLY A 802 -51.99 -3.19 -1.79
CA GLY A 802 -52.64 -2.43 -0.70
C GLY A 802 -51.71 -1.47 0.05
N LEU A 803 -51.81 -0.18 -0.27
CA LEU A 803 -51.19 0.99 0.39
C LEU A 803 -51.68 1.27 1.82
N ALA A 804 -50.88 2.08 2.54
CA ALA A 804 -51.24 3.19 3.45
C ALA A 804 -50.96 3.06 4.97
N ALA A 805 -49.85 3.70 5.36
CA ALA A 805 -49.65 4.74 6.40
C ALA A 805 -50.50 4.83 7.70
N SER A 806 -49.73 4.94 8.79
CA SER A 806 -49.84 5.87 9.94
C SER A 806 -50.98 5.76 10.96
N ALA A 807 -50.60 5.48 12.21
CA ALA A 807 -51.19 6.12 13.38
C ALA A 807 -50.20 6.20 14.56
N ILE A 808 -50.03 7.44 15.04
CA ILE A 808 -49.33 7.87 16.26
C ILE A 808 -50.19 7.52 17.49
N ILE A 809 -49.61 6.92 18.53
CA ILE A 809 -50.06 7.11 19.93
C ILE A 809 -48.85 7.23 20.86
N SER A 810 -48.71 8.43 21.41
CA SER A 810 -47.94 8.82 22.59
C SER A 810 -48.56 8.29 23.90
N GLY A 811 -47.75 7.88 24.88
CA GLY A 811 -48.26 7.56 26.22
C GLY A 811 -47.23 7.06 27.23
N LEU A 812 -46.56 8.01 27.88
CA LEU A 812 -45.86 7.99 29.18
C LEU A 812 -46.16 6.83 30.17
N GLY A 813 -45.12 6.42 30.90
CA GLY A 813 -45.21 6.38 32.37
C GLY A 813 -44.85 5.08 33.11
N LEU A 814 -43.56 4.93 33.40
CA LEU A 814 -42.95 4.60 34.71
C LEU A 814 -43.46 3.42 35.59
N THR A 815 -42.45 2.60 35.95
CA THR A 815 -42.09 2.07 37.29
C THR A 815 -42.56 0.69 37.79
N THR A 816 -41.53 -0.17 37.90
CA THR A 816 -41.08 -0.95 39.08
C THR A 816 -41.48 -2.43 39.29
N VAL A 817 -40.44 -3.27 39.14
CA VAL A 817 -39.83 -4.20 40.13
C VAL A 817 -40.40 -5.62 40.35
N SER A 818 -39.49 -6.57 40.04
CA SER A 818 -39.31 -7.96 40.56
C SER A 818 -40.36 -9.01 40.13
N SER A 819 -40.03 -10.27 39.82
CA SER A 819 -38.98 -11.14 40.37
C SER A 819 -38.77 -12.40 39.51
N ARG A 820 -37.53 -12.91 39.55
CA ARG A 820 -37.04 -14.31 39.39
C ARG A 820 -38.08 -15.40 39.03
N ARG A 821 -37.78 -16.26 38.04
CA ARG A 821 -37.06 -17.56 38.21
C ARG A 821 -36.98 -18.37 36.90
N LYS A 822 -35.84 -19.06 36.78
CA LYS A 822 -35.44 -20.08 35.79
C LYS A 822 -36.38 -21.29 35.70
N ILE A 823 -36.23 -22.00 34.57
CA ILE A 823 -36.10 -23.46 34.30
C ILE A 823 -36.82 -23.67 32.96
N ARG A 824 -36.19 -24.07 31.85
CA ARG A 824 -35.15 -25.08 31.64
C ARG A 824 -34.40 -24.81 30.33
#